data_AF-A0A848FFR4-F1
#
_entry.id   AF-A0A848FFR4-F1
#
_cell.length_a   1.000
_cell.length_b   1.000
_cell.length_c   1.000
_cell.angle_alpha   90.00
_cell.angle_beta   90.00
_cell.angle_gamma   90.00
#
_symmetry.space_group_name_H-M   'P 1'
#
loop_
_entity.id
_entity.type
_entity.pdbx_description
1 polymer ?
#
loop_
_entity_poly.entity_id
_entity_poly.type
_entity_poly.pdbx_seq_one_letter_code
_entity_poly.pdbx_strand_id
1 'polypeptide(L)'
;MQSKRPFADAVAENVIGALQSGLMPWQRTDAGGAPLALPMNPFNSHRYKAANAVHLAAQGRDDPRWLTYDQAQRMGAQVLLGEKGTRVQYWRFHDDKGAKLDKPECLTAVVFNAEQIAGMPALQPHQRPDATERARHILEASGASIKEHAEYRPAYRASADKIQLPTPEAAGGQEQFCSVALRELARWSGHESRLGRDVDHPFGSDGAAREALRAEMAGALLADTLGMRYTPGSSPYHDAWARLMEQDPLELFRAAADAEAIHTYVMQFDHPRQQQGVRQQAAPAIQLGYEQAAIDAQESRMGQHLDQENARIDAALAEVETPARQALQTPPAHRPPPVDPRPEFASAMRALGCIVDADPKVAHPVMDGLPHRVKTVGDRGAEKSGFYVGHLDGTPAGYIKNNRTGLEERWKAKGYDLSPQDRHRLAAEAAAATAKRRAETKARHALTAQRVMHQASRLKPISPDKPTPYLAAKGVQPHRGALTDAAGLTTFIPAQDKTGKVWTMQYIGDNGIKRFAKDSRKEGCFHVLGGMEALKQAPVIVVGEGYATAATLAETLKHATVAAFDSGNLQPVARALRELFPDKPLLVAGDDDRAVLLTQGFNPGREKAEAAAAAVGGKAIFPIFAPGENTYPATLPPVTPATFRSHANAELRLQQGGLSPTEEAKARAELLKPEQLQALDRMKQHTDFNDLVQRSELGRDAVRRQVHSEAQQAIRVTEARVREQVQERTQAQRQGQTRGKGNGHGMRAG
;
A
#
# COMPACT_ATOMS: atom_id res chain seq x y z
N MET A 1 -20.65 -29.79 14.35
CA MET A 1 -19.26 -29.30 14.48
C MET A 1 -19.32 -27.91 15.08
N GLN A 2 -18.84 -27.71 16.30
CA GLN A 2 -18.79 -26.37 16.91
C GLN A 2 -17.89 -25.48 16.04
N SER A 3 -18.46 -24.39 15.53
CA SER A 3 -17.74 -23.32 14.83
C SER A 3 -16.54 -22.89 15.68
N LYS A 4 -15.31 -22.94 15.13
CA LYS A 4 -14.13 -22.45 15.84
C LYS A 4 -14.27 -20.94 16.02
N ARG A 5 -14.38 -20.50 17.28
CA ARG A 5 -14.47 -19.08 17.67
C ARG A 5 -13.31 -18.27 17.04
N PRO A 6 -13.59 -17.11 16.41
CA PRO A 6 -12.56 -16.20 15.91
C PRO A 6 -11.55 -15.81 16.99
N PHE A 7 -10.28 -15.60 16.60
CA PHE A 7 -9.21 -15.26 17.55
C PHE A 7 -9.43 -13.90 18.21
N ALA A 8 -9.91 -12.90 17.46
CA ALA A 8 -10.18 -11.58 18.00
C ALA A 8 -11.21 -11.62 19.14
N ASP A 9 -12.29 -12.38 18.97
CA ASP A 9 -13.34 -12.56 19.98
C ASP A 9 -12.77 -13.23 21.24
N ALA A 10 -12.01 -14.32 21.08
CA ALA A 10 -11.39 -15.03 22.20
C ALA A 10 -10.39 -14.15 22.97
N VAL A 11 -9.65 -13.28 22.27
CA VAL A 11 -8.72 -12.33 22.89
C VAL A 11 -9.49 -11.25 23.63
N ALA A 12 -10.50 -10.64 22.99
CA ALA A 12 -11.32 -9.60 23.57
C ALA A 12 -12.01 -10.09 24.85
N GLU A 13 -12.64 -11.26 24.81
CA GLU A 13 -13.30 -11.86 25.98
C GLU A 13 -12.35 -12.14 27.13
N ASN A 14 -11.14 -12.63 26.83
CA ASN A 14 -10.15 -12.84 27.87
C ASN A 14 -9.74 -11.52 28.53
N VAL A 15 -9.60 -10.45 27.74
CA VAL A 15 -9.28 -9.12 28.26
C VAL A 15 -10.47 -8.55 29.03
N ILE A 16 -11.70 -8.66 28.52
CA ILE A 16 -12.93 -8.25 29.20
C ILE A 16 -13.06 -8.96 30.55
N GLY A 17 -12.86 -10.28 30.58
CA GLY A 17 -12.91 -11.06 31.82
C GLY A 17 -11.85 -10.63 32.83
N ALA A 18 -10.64 -10.28 32.37
CA ALA A 18 -9.62 -9.69 33.22
C ALA A 18 -10.06 -8.32 33.77
N LEU A 19 -10.59 -7.43 32.91
CA LEU A 19 -11.10 -6.12 33.34
C LEU A 19 -12.21 -6.26 34.39
N GLN A 20 -13.14 -7.20 34.20
CA GLN A 20 -14.27 -7.47 35.10
C GLN A 20 -13.81 -8.07 36.45
N SER A 21 -12.71 -8.82 36.47
CA SER A 21 -12.11 -9.33 37.71
C SER A 21 -11.20 -8.30 38.42
N GLY A 22 -11.10 -7.07 37.88
CA GLY A 22 -10.22 -6.02 38.40
C GLY A 22 -8.76 -6.19 37.98
N LEU A 23 -8.45 -7.17 37.12
CA LEU A 23 -7.12 -7.37 36.55
C LEU A 23 -6.95 -6.48 35.32
N MET A 24 -6.10 -5.46 35.43
CA MET A 24 -5.74 -4.58 34.32
C MET A 24 -4.49 -5.12 33.61
N PRO A 25 -4.60 -5.70 32.39
CA PRO A 25 -3.49 -6.46 31.81
C PRO A 25 -2.21 -5.64 31.55
N TRP A 26 -2.35 -4.34 31.31
CA TRP A 26 -1.24 -3.41 31.05
C TRP A 26 -0.75 -2.68 32.31
N GLN A 27 -1.23 -3.03 33.51
CA GLN A 27 -0.92 -2.29 34.74
C GLN A 27 -0.30 -3.18 35.84
N ARG A 28 0.27 -4.32 35.45
CA ARG A 28 0.75 -5.33 36.40
C ARG A 28 2.10 -4.96 37.00
N THR A 29 2.08 -4.57 38.27
CA THR A 29 3.23 -4.64 39.17
C THR A 29 3.09 -5.89 40.03
N ASP A 30 4.19 -6.52 40.45
CA ASP A 30 4.10 -7.60 41.45
C ASP A 30 3.61 -7.04 42.80
N ALA A 31 3.29 -7.91 43.77
CA ALA A 31 2.82 -7.52 45.09
C ALA A 31 3.85 -6.69 45.91
N GLY A 32 5.12 -6.60 45.47
CA GLY A 32 6.17 -5.74 46.02
C GLY A 32 6.40 -4.44 45.24
N GLY A 33 5.59 -4.20 44.21
CA GLY A 33 5.62 -3.05 43.31
C GLY A 33 6.77 -3.05 42.30
N ALA A 34 7.41 -4.18 41.98
CA ALA A 34 8.47 -4.24 40.99
C ALA A 34 8.09 -3.58 39.64
N PRO A 35 9.08 -3.13 38.84
CA PRO A 35 8.85 -2.52 37.54
C PRO A 35 7.92 -3.37 36.67
N LEU A 36 7.08 -2.70 35.87
CA LEU A 36 6.17 -3.37 34.95
C LEU A 36 7.00 -4.21 33.96
N ALA A 37 6.65 -5.50 33.82
CA ALA A 37 7.27 -6.40 32.85
C ALA A 37 6.20 -6.96 31.92
N LEU A 38 6.20 -6.51 30.67
CA LEU A 38 5.27 -7.00 29.66
C LEU A 38 5.69 -8.37 29.13
N PRO A 39 4.72 -9.19 28.63
CA PRO A 39 5.02 -10.52 28.12
C PRO A 39 6.15 -10.53 27.09
N MET A 40 7.15 -11.38 27.30
CA MET A 40 8.31 -11.52 26.43
C MET A 40 8.66 -12.98 26.16
N ASN A 41 9.36 -13.22 25.06
CA ASN A 41 9.92 -14.52 24.74
C ASN A 41 11.40 -14.54 25.14
N PRO A 42 11.80 -15.27 26.19
CA PRO A 42 13.19 -15.29 26.64
C PRO A 42 14.14 -16.00 25.67
N PHE A 43 13.62 -16.81 24.73
CA PHE A 43 14.44 -17.51 23.74
C PHE A 43 15.09 -16.55 22.72
N ASN A 44 14.43 -15.43 22.42
CA ASN A 44 14.95 -14.41 21.51
C ASN A 44 15.04 -13.01 22.15
N SER A 45 14.78 -12.91 23.46
CA SER A 45 14.78 -11.68 24.24
C SER A 45 13.86 -10.57 23.69
N HIS A 46 12.84 -10.92 22.91
CA HIS A 46 11.89 -9.96 22.35
C HIS A 46 10.57 -9.93 23.12
N ARG A 47 10.05 -8.74 23.37
CA ARG A 47 8.68 -8.52 23.88
C ARG A 47 7.64 -8.95 22.84
N TYR A 48 6.56 -9.61 23.28
CA TYR A 48 5.38 -9.80 22.44
C TYR A 48 4.74 -8.44 22.15
N LYS A 49 4.24 -8.22 20.93
CA LYS A 49 3.72 -6.92 20.48
C LYS A 49 2.21 -6.87 20.38
N ALA A 50 1.67 -5.65 20.46
CA ALA A 50 0.26 -5.33 20.25
C ALA A 50 -0.70 -6.25 21.04
N ALA A 51 -1.79 -6.72 20.41
CA ALA A 51 -2.83 -7.50 21.07
C ALA A 51 -2.32 -8.81 21.71
N ASN A 52 -1.24 -9.44 21.20
CA ASN A 52 -0.68 -10.63 21.84
C ASN A 52 -0.10 -10.30 23.22
N ALA A 53 0.55 -9.14 23.39
CA ALA A 53 1.09 -8.72 24.67
C ALA A 53 -0.02 -8.58 25.70
N VAL A 54 -1.10 -7.89 25.32
CA VAL A 54 -2.26 -7.68 26.19
C VAL A 54 -2.98 -8.99 26.49
N HIS A 55 -3.15 -9.85 25.49
CA HIS A 55 -3.79 -11.16 25.65
C HIS A 55 -3.04 -12.06 26.65
N LEU A 56 -1.71 -12.13 26.53
CA LEU A 56 -0.87 -12.93 27.42
C LEU A 56 -0.84 -12.35 28.83
N ALA A 57 -0.77 -11.01 28.97
CA ALA A 57 -0.78 -10.37 30.28
C ALA A 57 -2.12 -10.58 31.02
N ALA A 58 -3.22 -10.64 30.25
CA ALA A 58 -4.56 -10.93 30.75
C ALA A 58 -4.75 -12.40 31.22
N GLN A 59 -3.74 -13.27 31.07
CA GLN A 59 -3.77 -14.62 31.64
C GLN A 59 -3.50 -14.64 33.16
N GLY A 60 -3.14 -13.50 33.78
CA GLY A 60 -3.02 -13.40 35.24
C GLY A 60 -1.76 -14.02 35.85
N ARG A 61 -0.77 -14.42 35.03
CA ARG A 61 0.50 -15.03 35.48
C ARG A 61 1.61 -14.02 35.77
N ASP A 62 2.35 -14.20 36.86
CA ASP A 62 3.35 -13.26 37.36
C ASP A 62 4.67 -13.29 36.58
N ASP A 63 5.09 -14.45 36.08
CA ASP A 63 6.28 -14.52 35.24
C ASP A 63 5.99 -13.95 33.83
N PRO A 64 6.74 -12.96 33.32
CA PRO A 64 6.47 -12.36 32.02
C PRO A 64 6.94 -13.23 30.84
N ARG A 65 7.57 -14.38 31.07
CA ARG A 65 8.20 -15.18 30.02
C ARG A 65 7.22 -16.20 29.43
N TRP A 66 7.08 -16.19 28.10
CA TRP A 66 6.21 -17.08 27.35
C TRP A 66 6.94 -17.76 26.20
N LEU A 67 6.91 -19.09 26.16
CA LEU A 67 7.62 -19.93 25.20
C LEU A 67 6.68 -20.93 24.53
N THR A 68 6.97 -21.29 23.29
CA THR A 68 6.37 -22.50 22.69
C THR A 68 6.93 -23.76 23.38
N TYR A 69 6.22 -24.89 23.27
CA TYR A 69 6.69 -26.18 23.79
C TYR A 69 8.10 -26.52 23.29
N ASP A 70 8.33 -26.36 21.98
CA ASP A 70 9.63 -26.64 21.35
C ASP A 70 10.75 -25.74 21.87
N GLN A 71 10.45 -24.47 22.16
CA GLN A 71 11.43 -23.54 22.75
C GLN A 71 11.80 -23.95 24.17
N ALA A 72 10.82 -24.38 24.99
CA ALA A 72 11.08 -24.89 26.34
C ALA A 72 11.99 -26.13 26.29
N GLN A 73 11.69 -27.09 25.41
CA GLN A 73 12.50 -28.29 25.22
C GLN A 73 13.95 -27.98 24.84
N ARG A 74 14.15 -27.03 23.92
CA ARG A 74 15.50 -26.60 23.51
C ARG A 74 16.30 -25.94 24.63
N MET A 75 15.63 -25.42 25.65
CA MET A 75 16.26 -24.88 26.86
C MET A 75 16.45 -25.93 27.96
N GLY A 76 16.17 -27.21 27.67
CA GLY A 76 16.23 -28.29 28.66
C GLY A 76 15.10 -28.24 29.69
N ALA A 77 14.04 -27.47 29.41
CA ALA A 77 12.90 -27.26 30.29
C ALA A 77 11.66 -28.01 29.77
N GLN A 78 10.75 -28.40 30.67
CA GLN A 78 9.63 -29.28 30.36
C GLN A 78 8.30 -28.65 30.79
N VAL A 79 7.37 -28.48 29.85
CA VAL A 79 5.98 -28.10 30.19
C VAL A 79 5.39 -29.16 31.11
N LEU A 80 4.81 -28.73 32.23
CA LEU A 80 4.22 -29.60 33.23
C LEU A 80 3.01 -30.37 32.67
N LEU A 81 2.81 -31.60 33.14
CA LEU A 81 1.73 -32.46 32.67
C LEU A 81 0.36 -31.85 33.01
N GLY A 82 -0.50 -31.72 31.99
CA GLY A 82 -1.86 -31.20 32.15
C GLY A 82 -2.01 -29.69 31.94
N GLU A 83 -0.90 -28.95 31.82
CA GLU A 83 -0.93 -27.51 31.56
C GLU A 83 -1.49 -27.18 30.17
N LYS A 84 -2.27 -26.10 30.11
CA LYS A 84 -2.88 -25.62 28.86
C LYS A 84 -2.15 -24.38 28.37
N GLY A 85 -1.72 -24.40 27.11
CA GLY A 85 -1.06 -23.25 26.48
C GLY A 85 -2.07 -22.22 25.97
N THR A 86 -1.60 -20.98 25.88
CA THR A 86 -2.36 -19.83 25.37
C THR A 86 -2.06 -19.61 23.88
N ARG A 87 -3.08 -19.33 23.08
CA ARG A 87 -2.92 -19.10 21.64
C ARG A 87 -2.46 -17.67 21.36
N VAL A 88 -1.52 -17.51 20.44
CA VAL A 88 -1.11 -16.21 19.90
C VAL A 88 -1.14 -16.24 18.38
N GLN A 89 -1.39 -15.10 17.74
CA GLN A 89 -1.34 -14.99 16.28
C GLN A 89 -0.21 -14.06 15.84
N TYR A 90 0.57 -14.50 14.87
CA TYR A 90 1.62 -13.68 14.28
C TYR A 90 1.59 -13.81 12.77
N TRP A 91 2.04 -12.75 12.11
CA TRP A 91 2.06 -12.70 10.66
C TRP A 91 3.44 -13.10 10.17
N ARG A 92 3.50 -14.20 9.44
CA ARG A 92 4.69 -14.60 8.70
C ARG A 92 4.64 -13.90 7.34
N PHE A 93 5.64 -13.07 7.10
CA PHE A 93 5.75 -12.30 5.85
C PHE A 93 6.67 -12.96 4.83
N HIS A 94 7.45 -13.98 5.22
CA HIS A 94 8.40 -14.69 4.36
C HIS A 94 8.25 -16.20 4.54
N ASP A 95 8.43 -16.97 3.47
CA ASP A 95 8.49 -18.43 3.52
C ASP A 95 9.79 -18.91 4.18
N ASP A 96 9.92 -20.23 4.36
CA ASP A 96 11.08 -20.84 5.02
C ASP A 96 12.38 -20.71 4.19
N LYS A 97 12.29 -20.23 2.95
CA LYS A 97 13.44 -19.92 2.06
C LYS A 97 13.76 -18.42 2.05
N GLY A 98 13.08 -17.62 2.87
CA GLY A 98 13.27 -16.17 2.97
C GLY A 98 12.57 -15.35 1.88
N ALA A 99 11.79 -15.97 0.98
CA ALA A 99 11.04 -15.26 -0.03
C ALA A 99 9.76 -14.66 0.57
N LYS A 100 9.48 -13.40 0.29
CA LYS A 100 8.30 -12.70 0.83
C LYS A 100 7.01 -13.32 0.31
N LEU A 101 6.09 -13.69 1.21
CA LEU A 101 4.78 -14.24 0.90
C LEU A 101 3.85 -13.17 0.31
N ASP A 102 3.16 -13.47 -0.79
CA ASP A 102 2.22 -12.56 -1.47
C ASP A 102 1.08 -12.10 -0.54
N LYS A 103 0.56 -13.05 0.24
CA LYS A 103 -0.32 -12.82 1.39
C LYS A 103 0.44 -13.24 2.65
N PRO A 104 0.70 -12.31 3.60
CA PRO A 104 1.24 -12.69 4.89
C PRO A 104 0.36 -13.78 5.50
N GLU A 105 0.98 -14.83 5.99
CA GLU A 105 0.26 -15.92 6.62
C GLU A 105 0.01 -15.55 8.07
N CYS A 106 -1.26 -15.51 8.48
CA CYS A 106 -1.60 -15.45 9.89
C CYS A 106 -1.40 -16.84 10.48
N LEU A 107 -0.28 -17.03 11.17
CA LEU A 107 0.04 -18.26 11.86
C LEU A 107 -0.45 -18.16 13.30
N THR A 108 -0.93 -19.28 13.82
CA THR A 108 -1.28 -19.40 15.24
C THR A 108 -0.20 -20.25 15.90
N ALA A 109 0.38 -19.77 17.00
CA ALA A 109 1.22 -20.56 17.88
C ALA A 109 0.51 -20.76 19.23
N VAL A 110 0.92 -21.80 19.95
CA VAL A 110 0.54 -22.04 21.35
C VAL A 110 1.78 -21.82 22.20
N VAL A 111 1.67 -20.93 23.18
CA VAL A 111 2.74 -20.58 24.11
C VAL A 111 2.33 -20.92 25.53
N PHE A 112 3.30 -21.30 26.35
CA PHE A 112 3.19 -21.63 27.75
C PHE A 112 3.98 -20.59 28.53
N ASN A 113 3.43 -20.16 29.65
CA ASN A 113 4.13 -19.28 30.57
C ASN A 113 5.23 -20.07 31.30
N ALA A 114 6.30 -19.40 31.73
CA ALA A 114 7.38 -20.03 32.48
C ALA A 114 6.91 -20.73 33.77
N GLU A 115 5.86 -20.26 34.43
CA GLU A 115 5.23 -20.94 35.58
C GLU A 115 4.68 -22.33 35.23
N GLN A 116 4.36 -22.58 33.96
CA GLN A 116 3.84 -23.85 33.46
C GLN A 116 4.96 -24.81 33.02
N ILE A 117 6.23 -24.42 33.22
CA ILE A 117 7.40 -25.12 32.68
C ILE A 117 8.39 -25.41 33.82
N ALA A 118 8.62 -26.69 34.10
CA ALA A 118 9.67 -27.15 34.99
C ALA A 118 11.07 -26.92 34.39
N GLY A 119 12.03 -26.52 35.22
CA GLY A 119 13.42 -26.31 34.80
C GLY A 119 13.72 -24.95 34.20
N MET A 120 12.79 -23.98 34.29
CA MET A 120 13.05 -22.61 33.86
C MET A 120 14.06 -21.91 34.78
N PRO A 121 15.04 -21.16 34.24
CA PRO A 121 15.93 -20.33 35.04
C PRO A 121 15.14 -19.31 35.88
N ALA A 122 15.65 -18.96 37.06
CA ALA A 122 15.07 -17.91 37.89
C ALA A 122 14.95 -16.59 37.09
N LEU A 123 13.84 -15.88 37.26
CA LEU A 123 13.65 -14.57 36.64
C LEU A 123 14.67 -13.60 37.22
N GLN A 124 15.50 -13.02 36.36
CA GLN A 124 16.46 -12.00 36.79
C GLN A 124 15.76 -10.64 36.84
N PRO A 125 15.81 -9.92 37.99
CA PRO A 125 15.23 -8.59 38.09
C PRO A 125 15.95 -7.64 37.13
N HIS A 126 15.19 -7.04 36.20
CA HIS A 126 15.70 -5.99 35.33
C HIS A 126 15.61 -4.65 36.07
N GLN A 127 16.72 -4.19 36.62
CA GLN A 127 16.82 -2.83 37.18
C GLN A 127 17.56 -1.93 36.20
N ARG A 128 16.94 -0.81 35.84
CA ARG A 128 17.60 0.28 35.11
C ARG A 128 17.75 1.47 36.05
N PRO A 129 18.96 1.75 36.58
CA PRO A 129 19.16 2.75 37.64
C PRO A 129 18.90 4.20 37.18
N ASP A 130 18.70 4.44 35.89
CA ASP A 130 18.51 5.76 35.26
C ASP A 130 17.08 6.01 34.75
N ALA A 131 16.12 5.14 35.08
CA ALA A 131 14.78 5.14 34.48
C ALA A 131 14.04 6.49 34.61
N THR A 132 14.06 7.08 35.80
CA THR A 132 13.43 8.39 36.08
C THR A 132 14.15 9.54 35.38
N GLU A 133 15.48 9.48 35.29
CA GLU A 133 16.27 10.51 34.59
C GLU A 133 15.98 10.49 33.09
N ARG A 134 15.93 9.31 32.49
CA ARG A 134 15.55 9.13 31.08
C ARG A 134 14.13 9.59 30.80
N ALA A 135 13.18 9.29 31.69
CA ALA A 135 11.81 9.80 31.57
C ALA A 135 11.75 11.33 31.59
N ARG A 136 12.48 11.98 32.51
CA ARG A 136 12.58 13.45 32.54
C ARG A 136 13.22 14.02 31.29
N HIS A 137 14.27 13.38 30.79
CA HIS A 137 14.90 13.77 29.54
C HIS A 137 13.92 13.69 28.37
N ILE A 138 13.14 12.62 28.26
CA ILE A 138 12.08 12.49 27.25
C ILE A 138 11.05 13.62 27.38
N LEU A 139 10.59 13.92 28.60
CA LEU A 139 9.62 14.99 28.84
C LEU A 139 10.18 16.36 28.42
N GLU A 140 11.44 16.67 28.76
CA GLU A 140 12.11 17.91 28.36
C GLU A 140 12.34 17.98 26.84
N ALA A 141 12.91 16.92 26.26
CA ALA A 141 13.24 16.84 24.83
C ALA A 141 11.99 16.78 23.93
N SER A 142 10.83 16.37 24.47
CA SER A 142 9.56 16.40 23.75
C SER A 142 9.09 17.82 23.41
N GLY A 143 9.55 18.83 24.17
CA GLY A 143 9.08 20.20 24.04
C GLY A 143 7.62 20.42 24.47
N ALA A 144 6.98 19.42 25.10
CA ALA A 144 5.61 19.57 25.58
C ALA A 144 5.52 20.67 26.65
N SER A 145 4.53 21.56 26.53
CA SER A 145 4.28 22.58 27.55
C SER A 145 3.60 21.95 28.77
N ILE A 146 4.39 21.54 29.75
CA ILE A 146 3.95 20.95 31.01
C ILE A 146 3.79 22.04 32.07
N LYS A 147 2.59 22.13 32.67
CA LYS A 147 2.29 23.01 33.80
C LYS A 147 2.04 22.20 35.06
N GLU A 148 2.71 22.58 36.14
CA GLU A 148 2.67 21.88 37.42
C GLU A 148 1.96 22.74 38.48
N HIS A 149 1.04 22.14 39.23
CA HIS A 149 0.39 22.77 40.38
C HIS A 149 -0.17 21.71 41.33
N ALA A 150 -0.08 21.91 42.65
CA ALA A 150 -0.45 20.89 43.63
C ALA A 150 -1.90 20.39 43.50
N GLU A 151 -2.82 21.24 43.07
CA GLU A 151 -4.25 20.91 42.90
C GLU A 151 -4.62 20.37 41.51
N TYR A 152 -3.67 20.33 40.56
CA TYR A 152 -3.99 19.86 39.21
C TYR A 152 -4.26 18.36 39.18
N ARG A 153 -5.33 17.99 38.49
CA ARG A 153 -5.52 16.62 38.02
C ARG A 153 -4.76 16.42 36.72
N PRO A 154 -4.06 15.27 36.56
CA PRO A 154 -3.36 14.95 35.32
C PRO A 154 -4.31 15.03 34.13
N ALA A 155 -3.97 15.86 33.14
CA ALA A 155 -4.71 15.91 31.90
C ALA A 155 -3.85 16.51 30.78
N TYR A 156 -4.08 16.04 29.56
CA TYR A 156 -3.73 16.75 28.35
C TYR A 156 -4.94 17.57 27.87
N ARG A 157 -4.74 18.87 27.64
CA ARG A 157 -5.76 19.78 27.09
C ARG A 157 -5.48 20.03 25.62
N ALA A 158 -6.23 19.33 24.76
CA ALA A 158 -6.05 19.38 23.30
C ALA A 158 -6.13 20.80 22.74
N SER A 159 -7.16 21.56 23.09
CA SER A 159 -7.38 22.93 22.59
C SER A 159 -6.29 23.95 22.94
N ALA A 160 -5.50 23.68 23.99
CA ALA A 160 -4.42 24.55 24.42
C ALA A 160 -3.03 23.97 24.12
N ASP A 161 -2.98 22.75 23.57
CA ASP A 161 -1.79 21.91 23.42
C ASP A 161 -0.89 21.91 24.68
N LYS A 162 -1.50 21.65 25.85
CA LYS A 162 -0.81 21.72 27.15
C LYS A 162 -1.08 20.50 28.01
N ILE A 163 -0.04 20.06 28.69
CA ILE A 163 -0.12 19.04 29.73
C ILE A 163 -0.21 19.76 31.07
N GLN A 164 -1.15 19.36 31.91
CA GLN A 164 -1.24 19.81 33.30
C GLN A 164 -1.03 18.60 34.22
N LEU A 165 -0.18 18.77 35.22
CA LEU A 165 0.20 17.72 36.17
C LEU A 165 0.20 18.26 37.60
N PRO A 166 -0.06 17.39 38.61
CA PRO A 166 0.30 17.70 39.98
C PRO A 166 1.81 17.90 40.12
N THR A 167 2.27 18.65 41.12
CA THR A 167 3.71 18.71 41.44
C THR A 167 4.22 17.32 41.87
N PRO A 168 5.53 17.02 41.76
CA PRO A 168 6.08 15.74 42.19
C PRO A 168 5.70 15.33 43.62
N GLU A 169 5.60 16.29 44.55
CA GLU A 169 5.21 16.06 45.94
C GLU A 169 3.74 15.63 46.04
N ALA A 170 2.84 16.34 45.35
CA ALA A 170 1.42 16.02 45.32
C ALA A 170 1.12 14.73 44.54
N ALA A 171 1.98 14.36 43.58
CA ALA A 171 1.87 13.12 42.84
C ALA A 171 2.26 11.89 43.68
N GLY A 172 3.04 12.05 44.77
CA GLY A 172 3.56 10.94 45.57
C GLY A 172 5.01 10.55 45.24
N GLY A 173 5.78 11.44 44.60
CA GLY A 173 7.21 11.27 44.31
C GLY A 173 7.56 11.41 42.83
N GLN A 174 8.86 11.44 42.53
CA GLN A 174 9.37 11.72 41.19
C GLN A 174 9.08 10.61 40.17
N GLU A 175 9.17 9.33 40.57
CA GLU A 175 8.87 8.19 39.70
C GLU A 175 7.38 8.21 39.30
N GLN A 176 6.51 8.43 40.29
CA GLN A 176 5.06 8.53 40.13
C GLN A 176 4.67 9.69 39.20
N PHE A 177 5.28 10.86 39.41
CA PHE A 177 5.14 12.01 38.52
C PHE A 177 5.52 11.65 37.08
N CYS A 178 6.68 11.02 36.87
CA CYS A 178 7.16 10.68 35.53
C CYS A 178 6.24 9.64 34.85
N SER A 179 5.74 8.64 35.58
CA SER A 179 4.79 7.66 35.03
C SER A 179 3.51 8.32 34.54
N VAL A 180 2.95 9.24 35.34
CA VAL A 180 1.74 9.99 34.96
C VAL A 180 2.03 10.94 33.79
N ALA A 181 3.17 11.63 33.84
CA ALA A 181 3.59 12.56 32.79
C ALA A 181 3.77 11.86 31.44
N LEU A 182 4.36 10.66 31.40
CA LEU A 182 4.52 9.88 30.18
C LEU A 182 3.17 9.44 29.58
N ARG A 183 2.17 9.14 30.41
CA ARG A 183 0.81 8.86 29.92
C ARG A 183 0.14 10.11 29.37
N GLU A 184 0.29 11.26 30.02
CA GLU A 184 -0.24 12.51 29.45
C GLU A 184 0.53 12.92 28.20
N LEU A 185 1.83 12.61 28.11
CA LEU A 185 2.64 12.77 26.91
C LEU A 185 2.18 11.84 25.77
N ALA A 186 1.72 10.63 26.11
CA ALA A 186 1.08 9.74 25.15
C ALA A 186 -0.18 10.39 24.56
N ARG A 187 -1.05 11.00 25.37
CA ARG A 187 -2.22 11.76 24.87
C ARG A 187 -1.80 12.99 24.07
N TRP A 188 -0.82 13.74 24.57
CA TRP A 188 -0.23 14.88 23.88
C TRP A 188 0.23 14.48 22.49
N SER A 189 0.92 13.34 22.31
CA SER A 189 1.35 12.88 20.98
C SER A 189 0.21 12.74 19.96
N GLY A 190 -1.05 12.67 20.40
CA GLY A 190 -2.22 12.56 19.52
C GLY A 190 -2.70 13.87 18.89
N HIS A 191 -2.16 15.04 19.25
CA HIS A 191 -2.53 16.30 18.59
C HIS A 191 -2.32 16.27 17.07
N GLU A 192 -3.07 17.11 16.36
CA GLU A 192 -3.06 17.22 14.90
C GLU A 192 -1.65 17.46 14.31
N SER A 193 -0.79 18.20 15.03
CA SER A 193 0.60 18.45 14.62
C SER A 193 1.57 17.29 14.86
N ARG A 194 1.10 16.17 15.41
CA ARG A 194 1.92 15.01 15.83
C ARG A 194 1.43 13.71 15.21
N LEU A 195 0.81 12.81 15.98
CA LEU A 195 0.25 11.55 15.48
C LEU A 195 -1.20 11.69 14.98
N GLY A 196 -1.83 12.85 15.13
CA GLY A 196 -3.14 13.16 14.53
C GLY A 196 -4.25 12.19 14.90
N ARG A 197 -4.34 11.82 16.19
CA ARG A 197 -5.42 10.97 16.73
C ARG A 197 -6.58 11.83 17.24
N ASP A 198 -7.75 11.20 17.35
CA ASP A 198 -8.96 11.86 17.85
C ASP A 198 -8.91 12.00 19.38
N VAL A 199 -8.27 13.07 19.84
CA VAL A 199 -7.99 13.34 21.27
C VAL A 199 -8.94 14.36 21.90
N ASP A 200 -9.75 15.06 21.09
CA ASP A 200 -10.65 16.11 21.57
C ASP A 200 -12.09 15.59 21.67
N HIS A 201 -12.39 14.96 22.81
CA HIS A 201 -13.69 14.39 23.09
C HIS A 201 -14.23 14.80 24.46
N PRO A 202 -15.56 14.99 24.60
CA PRO A 202 -16.17 15.25 25.90
C PRO A 202 -15.83 14.15 26.91
N PHE A 203 -15.56 14.55 28.15
CA PHE A 203 -15.33 13.63 29.25
C PHE A 203 -16.51 12.65 29.41
N GLY A 204 -16.20 11.37 29.59
CA GLY A 204 -17.22 10.32 29.72
C GLY A 204 -17.74 9.75 28.39
N SER A 205 -17.34 10.30 27.25
CA SER A 205 -17.74 9.78 25.93
C SER A 205 -16.96 8.53 25.51
N ASP A 206 -17.51 7.77 24.56
CA ASP A 206 -16.83 6.61 23.96
C ASP A 206 -15.53 6.99 23.26
N GLY A 207 -15.47 8.17 22.63
CA GLY A 207 -14.25 8.71 22.03
C GLY A 207 -13.16 8.95 23.08
N ALA A 208 -13.53 9.60 24.20
CA ALA A 208 -12.61 9.82 25.32
C ALA A 208 -12.14 8.48 25.94
N ALA A 209 -13.02 7.47 26.03
CA ALA A 209 -12.66 6.13 26.49
C ALA A 209 -11.67 5.45 25.54
N ARG A 210 -11.85 5.59 24.22
CA ARG A 210 -10.93 5.03 23.20
C ARG A 210 -9.53 5.63 23.28
N GLU A 211 -9.40 6.95 23.41
CA GLU A 211 -8.08 7.57 23.58
C GLU A 211 -7.47 7.25 24.95
N ALA A 212 -8.29 7.18 26.01
CA ALA A 212 -7.81 6.76 27.32
C ALA A 212 -7.21 5.35 27.29
N LEU A 213 -7.83 4.40 26.56
CA LEU A 213 -7.31 3.04 26.40
C LEU A 213 -5.93 3.04 25.72
N ARG A 214 -5.77 3.80 24.64
CA ARG A 214 -4.51 3.94 23.88
C ARG A 214 -3.40 4.52 24.74
N ALA A 215 -3.71 5.61 25.46
CA ALA A 215 -2.76 6.28 26.33
C ALA A 215 -2.32 5.40 27.51
N GLU A 216 -3.23 4.63 28.09
CA GLU A 216 -2.91 3.68 29.18
C GLU A 216 -1.99 2.55 28.69
N MET A 217 -2.30 1.95 27.54
CA MET A 217 -1.43 0.92 26.94
C MET A 217 -0.06 1.48 26.54
N ALA A 218 -0.01 2.71 26.00
CA ALA A 218 1.24 3.36 25.61
C ALA A 218 2.09 3.72 26.83
N GLY A 219 1.47 4.25 27.90
CA GLY A 219 2.16 4.56 29.16
C GLY A 219 2.79 3.31 29.77
N ALA A 220 2.08 2.19 29.75
CA ALA A 220 2.61 0.89 30.18
C ALA A 220 3.82 0.44 29.34
N LEU A 221 3.74 0.55 28.00
CA LEU A 221 4.86 0.22 27.10
C LEU A 221 6.10 1.08 27.37
N LEU A 222 5.90 2.39 27.63
CA LEU A 222 6.98 3.31 27.95
C LEU A 222 7.62 2.98 29.30
N ALA A 223 6.81 2.71 30.33
CA ALA A 223 7.31 2.31 31.65
C ALA A 223 8.12 1.00 31.59
N ASP A 224 7.62 -0.03 30.90
CA ASP A 224 8.34 -1.30 30.66
C ASP A 224 9.69 -1.06 29.97
N THR A 225 9.70 -0.22 28.93
CA THR A 225 10.93 0.08 28.17
C THR A 225 11.95 0.88 28.99
N LEU A 226 11.48 1.78 29.85
CA LEU A 226 12.34 2.59 30.72
C LEU A 226 12.78 1.84 31.97
N GLY A 227 12.09 0.76 32.35
CA GLY A 227 12.31 0.03 33.60
C GLY A 227 11.69 0.74 34.82
N MET A 228 10.58 1.46 34.60
CA MET A 228 9.85 2.18 35.65
C MET A 228 8.66 1.39 36.18
N ARG A 229 8.24 1.70 37.40
CA ARG A 229 6.90 1.33 37.86
C ARG A 229 5.86 2.09 37.02
N TYR A 230 4.86 1.37 36.51
CA TYR A 230 3.71 2.00 35.87
C TYR A 230 2.62 2.20 36.90
N THR A 231 2.22 3.45 37.11
CA THR A 231 1.12 3.74 38.02
C THR A 231 -0.16 4.01 37.26
N PRO A 232 -1.15 3.12 37.39
CA PRO A 232 -2.41 3.30 36.71
C PRO A 232 -3.16 4.53 37.23
N GLY A 233 -3.89 5.18 36.33
CA GLY A 233 -4.77 6.28 36.72
C GLY A 233 -6.06 5.74 37.30
N SER A 234 -6.75 6.55 38.10
CA SER A 234 -8.18 6.34 38.34
C SER A 234 -8.93 6.67 37.04
N SER A 235 -8.95 5.70 36.11
CA SER A 235 -9.68 5.84 34.86
C SER A 235 -11.17 5.56 35.14
N PRO A 236 -12.09 6.47 34.80
CA PRO A 236 -13.53 6.19 34.90
C PRO A 236 -14.02 5.25 33.78
N TYR A 237 -13.13 4.79 32.90
CA TYR A 237 -13.49 4.14 31.64
C TYR A 237 -13.42 2.62 31.65
N HIS A 238 -13.21 1.96 32.80
CA HIS A 238 -13.10 0.50 32.88
C HIS A 238 -14.32 -0.22 32.26
N ASP A 239 -15.53 0.16 32.68
CA ASP A 239 -16.77 -0.40 32.13
C ASP A 239 -16.96 -0.03 30.66
N ALA A 240 -16.56 1.18 30.28
CA ALA A 240 -16.62 1.64 28.89
C ALA A 240 -15.69 0.80 28.00
N TRP A 241 -14.48 0.46 28.45
CA TRP A 241 -13.55 -0.37 27.68
C TRP A 241 -14.08 -1.78 27.47
N ALA A 242 -14.63 -2.41 28.52
CA ALA A 242 -15.27 -3.72 28.40
C ALA A 242 -16.39 -3.69 27.37
N ARG A 243 -17.33 -2.74 27.49
CA ARG A 243 -18.42 -2.54 26.54
C ARG A 243 -17.93 -2.29 25.10
N LEU A 244 -16.91 -1.45 24.93
CA LEU A 244 -16.34 -1.15 23.60
C LEU A 244 -15.75 -2.40 22.93
N MET A 245 -15.08 -3.26 23.70
CA MET A 245 -14.51 -4.51 23.21
C MET A 245 -15.58 -5.59 22.96
N GLU A 246 -16.68 -5.59 23.73
CA GLU A 246 -17.84 -6.48 23.48
C GLU A 246 -18.54 -6.12 22.17
N GLN A 247 -18.69 -4.82 21.89
CA GLN A 247 -19.32 -4.32 20.67
C GLN A 247 -18.43 -4.50 19.42
N ASP A 248 -17.12 -4.29 19.57
CA ASP A 248 -16.14 -4.48 18.50
C ASP A 248 -14.84 -5.11 19.05
N PRO A 249 -14.68 -6.45 18.94
CA PRO A 249 -13.48 -7.16 19.37
C PRO A 249 -12.18 -6.66 18.72
N LEU A 250 -12.25 -5.99 17.55
CA LEU A 250 -11.07 -5.42 16.89
C LEU A 250 -10.62 -4.09 17.52
N GLU A 251 -11.41 -3.48 18.40
CA GLU A 251 -11.01 -2.23 19.07
C GLU A 251 -9.74 -2.41 19.90
N LEU A 252 -9.62 -3.54 20.59
CA LEU A 252 -8.41 -3.89 21.33
C LEU A 252 -7.17 -3.95 20.43
N PHE A 253 -7.30 -4.50 19.22
CA PHE A 253 -6.21 -4.60 18.26
C PHE A 253 -5.78 -3.23 17.73
N ARG A 254 -6.74 -2.34 17.45
CA ARG A 254 -6.46 -0.97 17.04
C ARG A 254 -5.81 -0.17 18.15
N ALA A 255 -6.35 -0.23 19.37
CA ALA A 255 -5.78 0.46 20.53
C ALA A 255 -4.35 0.00 20.82
N ALA A 256 -4.08 -1.31 20.75
CA ALA A 256 -2.74 -1.85 20.94
C ALA A 256 -1.77 -1.46 19.81
N ALA A 257 -2.25 -1.35 18.57
CA ALA A 257 -1.42 -0.88 17.45
C ALA A 257 -1.08 0.62 17.59
N ASP A 258 -2.04 1.45 17.98
CA ASP A 258 -1.83 2.87 18.24
C ASP A 258 -0.87 3.07 19.42
N ALA A 259 -0.97 2.24 20.47
CA ALA A 259 -0.04 2.27 21.60
C ALA A 259 1.42 1.99 21.20
N GLU A 260 1.65 1.04 20.29
CA GLU A 260 2.99 0.76 19.73
C GLU A 260 3.52 1.94 18.88
N ALA A 261 2.62 2.63 18.15
CA ALA A 261 2.98 3.83 17.38
C ALA A 261 3.34 5.00 18.31
N ILE A 262 2.57 5.21 19.38
CA ILE A 262 2.87 6.22 20.42
C ILE A 262 4.21 5.93 21.08
N HIS A 263 4.44 4.68 21.50
CA HIS A 263 5.71 4.25 22.08
C HIS A 263 6.88 4.58 21.14
N THR A 264 6.76 4.20 19.86
CA THR A 264 7.79 4.47 18.85
C THR A 264 8.07 5.96 18.68
N TYR A 265 7.04 6.80 18.70
CA TYR A 265 7.16 8.26 18.59
C TYR A 265 7.87 8.85 19.82
N VAL A 266 7.38 8.55 21.03
CA VAL A 266 7.91 9.12 22.28
C VAL A 266 9.35 8.69 22.54
N MET A 267 9.71 7.45 22.23
CA MET A 267 11.08 6.95 22.43
C MET A 267 12.13 7.63 21.53
N GLN A 268 11.72 8.38 20.50
CA GLN A 268 12.66 9.18 19.70
C GLN A 268 13.31 10.30 20.53
N PHE A 269 12.69 10.73 21.63
CA PHE A 269 13.21 11.76 22.53
C PHE A 269 14.24 11.24 23.55
N ASP A 270 14.53 9.93 23.55
CA ASP A 270 15.43 9.27 24.52
C ASP A 270 16.92 9.27 24.10
N HIS A 271 17.31 10.02 23.05
CA HIS A 271 18.70 10.05 22.57
C HIS A 271 19.62 10.91 23.47
N PRO A 272 20.78 10.41 23.95
CA PRO A 272 21.65 11.14 24.88
C PRO A 272 22.38 12.34 24.24
N ARG A 273 22.54 13.42 25.04
CA ARG A 273 23.11 14.75 24.72
C ARG A 273 24.54 14.83 24.14
N GLN A 274 25.22 13.73 23.82
CA GLN A 274 26.58 13.81 23.25
C GLN A 274 26.57 14.06 21.73
N GLN A 275 26.16 15.26 21.31
CA GLN A 275 26.56 15.85 20.01
C GLN A 275 26.25 17.35 19.87
N GLN A 276 26.01 18.08 20.96
CA GLN A 276 25.91 19.55 20.93
C GLN A 276 27.25 20.19 21.31
N GLY A 277 28.20 20.16 20.36
CA GLY A 277 29.50 20.83 20.50
C GLY A 277 30.03 21.49 19.23
N VAL A 278 29.45 21.23 18.06
CA VAL A 278 29.87 21.85 16.79
C VAL A 278 28.64 22.23 15.97
N ARG A 279 27.98 23.32 16.34
CA ARG A 279 27.01 24.00 15.45
C ARG A 279 26.75 25.44 15.90
N GLN A 280 27.79 26.25 15.85
CA GLN A 280 27.61 27.66 15.55
C GLN A 280 28.58 28.04 14.45
N GLN A 281 28.11 27.97 13.20
CA GLN A 281 28.07 29.13 12.30
C GLN A 281 27.40 28.76 10.97
N ALA A 282 26.50 29.65 10.57
CA ALA A 282 25.88 29.84 9.25
C ALA A 282 24.85 28.80 8.74
N ALA A 283 23.58 29.13 9.00
CA ALA A 283 22.47 28.89 8.07
C ALA A 283 22.66 29.76 6.79
N PRO A 284 22.05 29.38 5.65
CA PRO A 284 20.64 29.64 5.48
C PRO A 284 19.87 28.41 4.98
N ALA A 285 19.10 27.81 5.89
CA ALA A 285 18.02 26.87 5.61
C ALA A 285 16.72 27.46 6.18
N ILE A 286 16.29 28.61 5.67
CA ILE A 286 15.01 29.24 6.05
C ILE A 286 14.02 29.31 4.87
N GLN A 287 14.43 28.93 3.65
CA GLN A 287 13.54 29.03 2.49
C GLN A 287 12.69 27.78 2.21
N LEU A 288 13.03 26.62 2.79
CA LEU A 288 12.29 25.34 2.64
C LEU A 288 11.13 25.17 3.65
N GLY A 289 11.08 25.97 4.72
CA GLY A 289 10.00 25.91 5.72
C GLY A 289 8.72 26.63 5.29
N TYR A 290 8.84 27.68 4.47
CA TYR A 290 7.68 28.43 3.97
C TYR A 290 6.98 27.72 2.80
N GLU A 291 7.67 26.88 2.02
CA GLU A 291 7.04 26.07 0.97
C GLU A 291 6.32 24.84 1.52
N GLN A 292 6.83 24.20 2.58
CA GLN A 292 6.15 23.08 3.24
C GLN A 292 4.89 23.52 3.99
N ALA A 293 4.93 24.65 4.71
CA ALA A 293 3.76 25.21 5.38
C ALA A 293 2.68 25.71 4.40
N ALA A 294 3.06 26.13 3.19
CA ALA A 294 2.11 26.50 2.13
C ALA A 294 1.45 25.27 1.47
N ILE A 295 2.21 24.18 1.30
CA ILE A 295 1.70 22.87 0.85
C ILE A 295 0.76 22.28 1.92
N ASP A 296 1.13 22.33 3.20
CA ASP A 296 0.32 21.81 4.31
C ASP A 296 -0.96 22.65 4.52
N ALA A 297 -0.90 23.96 4.31
CA ALA A 297 -2.08 24.83 4.29
C ALA A 297 -3.00 24.58 3.08
N GLN A 298 -2.44 24.16 1.94
CA GLN A 298 -3.20 23.78 0.74
C GLN A 298 -3.77 22.35 0.86
N GLU A 299 -3.08 21.43 1.55
CA GLU A 299 -3.55 20.09 1.93
C GLU A 299 -4.66 20.16 3.00
N SER A 300 -4.57 21.09 3.96
CA SER A 300 -5.60 21.32 5.00
C SER A 300 -6.86 22.00 4.45
N ARG A 301 -6.74 22.97 3.53
CA ARG A 301 -7.91 23.55 2.83
C ARG A 301 -8.64 22.54 1.94
N MET A 302 -7.89 21.62 1.32
CA MET A 302 -8.47 20.57 0.47
C MET A 302 -9.04 19.42 1.31
N GLY A 303 -8.46 19.13 2.48
CA GLY A 303 -9.03 18.26 3.50
C GLY A 303 -10.34 18.81 4.07
N GLN A 304 -10.36 20.07 4.49
CA GLN A 304 -11.57 20.76 4.98
C GLN A 304 -12.66 20.88 3.91
N HIS A 305 -12.32 21.08 2.63
CA HIS A 305 -13.29 21.08 1.53
C HIS A 305 -13.88 19.68 1.30
N LEU A 306 -13.06 18.63 1.36
CA LEU A 306 -13.51 17.24 1.25
C LEU A 306 -14.33 16.80 2.47
N ASP A 307 -14.01 17.27 3.67
CA ASP A 307 -14.76 17.00 4.90
C ASP A 307 -16.08 17.77 4.94
N GLN A 308 -16.14 18.99 4.41
CA GLN A 308 -17.40 19.73 4.22
C GLN A 308 -18.27 19.12 3.12
N GLU A 309 -17.68 18.56 2.07
CA GLU A 309 -18.39 17.86 1.00
C GLU A 309 -18.89 16.48 1.48
N ASN A 310 -18.09 15.75 2.27
CA ASN A 310 -18.49 14.52 2.96
C ASN A 310 -19.58 14.79 4.00
N ALA A 311 -19.49 15.86 4.81
CA ALA A 311 -20.54 16.23 5.75
C ALA A 311 -21.84 16.66 5.06
N ARG A 312 -21.77 17.27 3.86
CA ARG A 312 -22.95 17.55 3.02
C ARG A 312 -23.56 16.27 2.43
N ILE A 313 -22.73 15.30 2.05
CA ILE A 313 -23.17 13.99 1.59
C ILE A 313 -23.78 13.18 2.74
N ASP A 314 -23.18 13.22 3.93
CA ASP A 314 -23.68 12.55 5.15
C ASP A 314 -24.98 13.20 5.65
N ALA A 315 -25.10 14.52 5.57
CA ALA A 315 -26.35 15.24 5.87
C ALA A 315 -27.46 14.95 4.82
N ALA A 316 -27.10 14.88 3.54
CA ALA A 316 -28.04 14.49 2.48
C ALA A 316 -28.45 13.01 2.58
N LEU A 317 -27.58 12.12 3.07
CA LEU A 317 -27.86 10.72 3.34
C LEU A 317 -28.76 10.56 4.59
N ALA A 318 -28.55 11.37 5.63
CA ALA A 318 -29.39 11.38 6.83
C ALA A 318 -30.84 11.85 6.56
N GLU A 319 -31.05 12.78 5.62
CA GLU A 319 -32.39 13.19 5.18
C GLU A 319 -33.12 12.10 4.37
N VAL A 320 -32.39 11.19 3.70
CA VAL A 320 -32.95 10.05 2.97
C VAL A 320 -33.23 8.85 3.89
N GLU A 321 -32.53 8.74 5.03
CA GLU A 321 -32.68 7.63 5.99
C GLU A 321 -33.93 7.72 6.88
N THR A 322 -34.56 8.89 7.01
CA THR A 322 -35.65 9.12 7.97
C THR A 322 -37.01 8.54 7.53
N PRO A 323 -37.42 8.52 6.25
CA PRO A 323 -38.64 7.84 5.80
C PRO A 323 -38.48 6.31 5.70
N ALA A 324 -37.25 5.81 5.47
CA ALA A 324 -36.99 4.39 5.21
C ALA A 324 -37.10 3.50 6.46
N ARG A 325 -36.82 4.04 7.66
CA ARG A 325 -36.98 3.30 8.93
C ARG A 325 -38.43 3.12 9.36
N GLN A 326 -39.38 3.97 8.92
CA GLN A 326 -40.80 3.80 9.23
C GLN A 326 -41.52 2.80 8.32
N ALA A 327 -40.93 2.42 7.18
CA ALA A 327 -41.53 1.45 6.24
C ALA A 327 -41.20 -0.03 6.55
N LEU A 328 -40.37 -0.32 7.57
CA LEU A 328 -39.94 -1.68 7.93
C LEU A 328 -40.86 -2.41 8.93
N GLN A 329 -42.08 -1.92 9.16
CA GLN A 329 -43.08 -2.59 10.01
C GLN A 329 -44.36 -3.02 9.27
N THR A 330 -44.29 -3.29 7.97
CA THR A 330 -45.37 -3.99 7.26
C THR A 330 -44.80 -5.07 6.34
N PRO A 331 -45.22 -6.34 6.46
CA PRO A 331 -44.80 -7.36 5.51
C PRO A 331 -45.72 -7.30 4.27
N PRO A 332 -45.18 -7.23 3.03
CA PRO A 332 -45.99 -7.50 1.85
C PRO A 332 -45.70 -8.89 1.28
N ALA A 333 -46.81 -9.60 1.12
CA ALA A 333 -47.17 -10.74 0.28
C ALA A 333 -46.17 -11.34 -0.73
N HIS A 334 -46.07 -12.67 -0.63
CA HIS A 334 -45.60 -13.72 -1.55
C HIS A 334 -45.64 -13.47 -3.08
N ARG A 335 -44.56 -13.87 -3.81
CA ARG A 335 -44.56 -14.65 -5.11
C ARG A 335 -43.15 -14.83 -5.72
N PRO A 336 -42.97 -15.76 -6.69
CA PRO A 336 -42.69 -17.21 -6.61
C PRO A 336 -41.16 -17.50 -6.43
N PRO A 337 -40.63 -18.75 -6.35
CA PRO A 337 -39.28 -18.98 -5.82
C PRO A 337 -38.19 -18.49 -6.80
N PRO A 338 -37.07 -17.92 -6.30
CA PRO A 338 -35.94 -17.61 -7.15
C PRO A 338 -35.33 -18.93 -7.62
N VAL A 339 -35.27 -19.15 -8.94
CA VAL A 339 -34.35 -20.15 -9.49
C VAL A 339 -32.97 -19.76 -8.99
N ASP A 340 -32.28 -20.68 -8.30
CA ASP A 340 -30.92 -20.43 -7.84
C ASP A 340 -30.05 -20.12 -9.07
N PRO A 341 -29.39 -18.95 -9.16
CA PRO A 341 -28.56 -18.58 -10.31
C PRO A 341 -27.25 -19.37 -10.39
N ARG A 342 -26.85 -20.05 -9.30
CA ARG A 342 -25.55 -20.74 -9.20
C ARG A 342 -25.34 -21.84 -10.26
N PRO A 343 -26.31 -22.69 -10.62
CA PRO A 343 -26.14 -23.67 -11.69
C PRO A 343 -25.94 -23.04 -13.07
N GLU A 344 -26.63 -21.94 -13.38
CA GLU A 344 -26.47 -21.22 -14.64
C GLU A 344 -25.08 -20.56 -14.72
N PHE A 345 -24.64 -19.90 -13.65
CA PHE A 345 -23.30 -19.30 -13.58
C PHE A 345 -22.19 -20.36 -13.58
N ALA A 346 -22.40 -21.50 -12.90
CA ALA A 346 -21.48 -22.64 -12.94
C ALA A 346 -21.33 -23.20 -14.36
N SER A 347 -22.42 -23.22 -15.15
CA SER A 347 -22.39 -23.63 -16.55
C SER A 347 -21.52 -22.68 -17.39
N ALA A 348 -21.69 -21.36 -17.23
CA ALA A 348 -20.85 -20.35 -17.88
C ALA A 348 -19.36 -20.49 -17.48
N MET A 349 -19.08 -20.71 -16.19
CA MET A 349 -17.72 -20.97 -15.72
C MET A 349 -17.10 -22.22 -16.38
N ARG A 350 -17.85 -23.32 -16.47
CA ARG A 350 -17.40 -24.55 -17.14
C ARG A 350 -17.15 -24.33 -18.63
N ALA A 351 -17.97 -23.51 -19.30
CA ALA A 351 -17.78 -23.15 -20.71
C ALA A 351 -16.45 -22.40 -20.96
N LEU A 352 -15.97 -21.61 -19.99
CA LEU A 352 -14.65 -20.95 -20.04
C LEU A 352 -13.50 -21.86 -19.55
N GLY A 353 -13.77 -23.13 -19.27
CA GLY A 353 -12.80 -24.12 -18.84
C GLY A 353 -12.46 -24.07 -17.34
N CYS A 354 -13.29 -23.43 -16.50
CA CYS A 354 -13.17 -23.51 -15.04
C CYS A 354 -13.75 -24.84 -14.53
N ILE A 355 -13.07 -25.46 -13.55
CA ILE A 355 -13.49 -26.68 -12.89
C ILE A 355 -14.08 -26.29 -11.53
N VAL A 356 -15.40 -26.09 -11.50
CA VAL A 356 -16.12 -25.60 -10.32
C VAL A 356 -16.17 -26.60 -9.17
N ASP A 357 -15.97 -27.88 -9.45
CA ASP A 357 -16.03 -28.98 -8.46
C ASP A 357 -14.63 -29.46 -8.01
N ALA A 358 -13.57 -28.72 -8.35
CA ALA A 358 -12.19 -29.17 -8.12
C ALA A 358 -11.70 -29.07 -6.67
N ASP A 359 -12.35 -28.25 -5.83
CA ASP A 359 -11.95 -28.01 -4.44
C ASP A 359 -13.04 -28.55 -3.49
N PRO A 360 -12.84 -29.70 -2.84
CA PRO A 360 -13.86 -30.29 -1.96
C PRO A 360 -14.13 -29.46 -0.69
N LYS A 361 -13.33 -28.41 -0.43
CA LYS A 361 -13.51 -27.51 0.72
C LYS A 361 -14.30 -26.24 0.38
N VAL A 362 -14.46 -25.91 -0.91
CA VAL A 362 -15.13 -24.68 -1.37
C VAL A 362 -16.02 -25.02 -2.56
N ALA A 363 -17.34 -24.99 -2.35
CA ALA A 363 -18.30 -25.18 -3.44
C ALA A 363 -18.36 -23.93 -4.32
N HIS A 364 -17.81 -23.99 -5.53
CA HIS A 364 -17.95 -22.94 -6.53
C HIS A 364 -19.23 -23.15 -7.36
N PRO A 365 -19.88 -22.07 -7.85
CA PRO A 365 -19.52 -20.66 -7.68
C PRO A 365 -19.93 -20.07 -6.32
N VAL A 366 -19.03 -19.27 -5.75
CA VAL A 366 -19.30 -18.40 -4.59
C VAL A 366 -19.75 -17.03 -5.12
N MET A 367 -20.96 -16.62 -4.75
CA MET A 367 -21.62 -15.42 -5.29
C MET A 367 -21.73 -14.31 -4.22
N ASP A 368 -20.61 -13.94 -3.60
CA ASP A 368 -20.51 -12.99 -2.48
C ASP A 368 -20.04 -11.57 -2.90
N GLY A 369 -19.92 -11.32 -4.20
CA GLY A 369 -19.40 -10.08 -4.77
C GLY A 369 -17.89 -9.90 -4.63
N LEU A 370 -17.17 -10.91 -4.11
CA LEU A 370 -15.72 -10.89 -3.95
C LEU A 370 -15.02 -11.67 -5.07
N PRO A 371 -13.74 -11.38 -5.35
CA PRO A 371 -12.97 -12.13 -6.33
C PRO A 371 -12.56 -13.51 -5.81
N HIS A 372 -12.86 -14.53 -6.58
CA HIS A 372 -12.54 -15.93 -6.30
C HIS A 372 -11.59 -16.52 -7.34
N ARG A 373 -10.76 -17.46 -6.90
CA ARG A 373 -9.88 -18.26 -7.77
C ARG A 373 -10.42 -19.68 -7.85
N VAL A 374 -10.51 -20.19 -9.07
CA VAL A 374 -10.99 -21.55 -9.37
C VAL A 374 -9.97 -22.24 -10.25
N LYS A 375 -9.87 -23.57 -10.12
CA LYS A 375 -9.06 -24.34 -11.05
C LYS A 375 -9.64 -24.24 -12.45
N THR A 376 -8.76 -24.31 -13.44
CA THR A 376 -9.11 -24.45 -14.84
C THR A 376 -8.54 -25.74 -15.39
N VAL A 377 -9.11 -26.24 -16.47
CA VAL A 377 -8.58 -27.38 -17.21
C VAL A 377 -7.13 -27.08 -17.58
N GLY A 378 -6.19 -27.88 -17.05
CA GLY A 378 -4.74 -27.71 -17.25
C GLY A 378 -3.97 -27.18 -16.03
N ASP A 379 -4.62 -26.79 -14.94
CA ASP A 379 -3.94 -26.42 -13.69
C ASP A 379 -3.33 -27.64 -12.99
N ARG A 380 -2.04 -27.55 -12.62
CA ARG A 380 -1.32 -28.61 -11.89
C ARG A 380 -1.18 -28.26 -10.40
N GLY A 381 -1.19 -29.28 -9.54
CA GLY A 381 -0.97 -29.09 -8.10
C GLY A 381 -1.97 -28.10 -7.46
N ALA A 382 -1.48 -27.02 -6.88
CA ALA A 382 -2.28 -25.98 -6.21
C ALA A 382 -2.66 -24.79 -7.12
N GLU A 383 -2.32 -24.83 -8.41
CA GLU A 383 -2.65 -23.76 -9.36
C GLU A 383 -4.17 -23.54 -9.46
N LYS A 384 -4.58 -22.26 -9.56
CA LYS A 384 -5.97 -21.82 -9.77
C LYS A 384 -5.96 -20.68 -10.78
N SER A 385 -5.92 -20.97 -12.07
CA SER A 385 -5.80 -19.96 -13.15
C SER A 385 -7.11 -19.29 -13.53
N GLY A 386 -8.24 -19.84 -13.09
CA GLY A 386 -9.56 -19.22 -13.23
C GLY A 386 -9.77 -18.13 -12.18
N PHE A 387 -10.38 -17.04 -12.61
CA PHE A 387 -10.78 -15.89 -11.81
C PHE A 387 -12.26 -15.62 -12.07
N TYR A 388 -13.02 -15.34 -11.02
CA TYR A 388 -14.38 -14.84 -11.22
C TYR A 388 -14.84 -13.98 -10.05
N VAL A 389 -15.88 -13.18 -10.28
CA VAL A 389 -16.63 -12.44 -9.27
C VAL A 389 -18.10 -12.71 -9.56
N GLY A 390 -18.85 -13.19 -8.56
CA GLY A 390 -20.28 -13.48 -8.67
C GLY A 390 -21.09 -12.63 -7.71
N HIS A 391 -22.18 -12.03 -8.19
CA HIS A 391 -23.04 -11.09 -7.48
C HIS A 391 -24.45 -11.67 -7.33
N LEU A 392 -25.03 -11.59 -6.13
CA LEU A 392 -26.45 -11.85 -5.87
C LEU A 392 -27.25 -10.57 -5.61
N ASP A 393 -26.58 -9.42 -5.50
CA ASP A 393 -27.20 -8.13 -5.33
C ASP A 393 -27.89 -7.69 -6.64
N GLY A 394 -29.23 -7.67 -6.62
CA GLY A 394 -30.03 -7.28 -7.77
C GLY A 394 -30.31 -8.40 -8.76
N THR A 395 -29.97 -8.18 -10.04
CA THR A 395 -30.03 -9.22 -11.08
C THR A 395 -28.71 -9.98 -10.97
N PRO A 396 -28.71 -11.26 -10.56
CA PRO A 396 -27.48 -11.98 -10.34
C PRO A 396 -26.58 -11.90 -11.58
N ALA A 397 -25.33 -11.53 -11.37
CA ALA A 397 -24.40 -11.23 -12.45
C ALA A 397 -23.00 -11.68 -12.05
N GLY A 398 -22.11 -11.80 -13.02
CA GLY A 398 -20.74 -12.17 -12.72
C GLY A 398 -19.77 -11.86 -13.83
N TYR A 399 -18.51 -11.79 -13.47
CA TYR A 399 -17.40 -11.71 -14.42
C TYR A 399 -16.54 -12.96 -14.25
N ILE A 400 -16.19 -13.61 -15.35
CA ILE A 400 -15.38 -14.83 -15.37
C ILE A 400 -14.19 -14.55 -16.27
N LYS A 401 -12.98 -14.95 -15.86
CA LYS A 401 -11.77 -14.90 -16.65
C LYS A 401 -10.93 -16.15 -16.45
N ASN A 402 -10.58 -16.82 -17.54
CA ASN A 402 -9.57 -17.86 -17.54
C ASN A 402 -8.21 -17.22 -17.91
N ASN A 403 -7.32 -17.04 -16.93
CA ASN A 403 -6.03 -16.38 -17.17
C ASN A 403 -5.03 -17.25 -17.97
N ARG A 404 -5.30 -18.56 -18.12
CA ARG A 404 -4.47 -19.46 -18.91
C ARG A 404 -4.80 -19.38 -20.40
N THR A 405 -6.09 -19.27 -20.74
CA THR A 405 -6.55 -19.17 -22.13
C THR A 405 -6.79 -17.74 -22.59
N GLY A 406 -6.91 -16.79 -21.66
CA GLY A 406 -7.23 -15.39 -21.93
C GLY A 406 -8.73 -15.11 -22.13
N LEU A 407 -9.59 -16.13 -22.05
CA LEU A 407 -11.04 -15.98 -22.24
C LEU A 407 -11.69 -15.25 -21.07
N GLU A 408 -12.64 -14.36 -21.35
CA GLU A 408 -13.44 -13.66 -20.35
C GLU A 408 -14.91 -13.53 -20.76
N GLU A 409 -15.81 -13.52 -19.78
CA GLU A 409 -17.26 -13.37 -19.99
C GLU A 409 -17.87 -12.49 -18.88
N ARG A 410 -18.83 -11.64 -19.27
CA ARG A 410 -19.74 -10.94 -18.35
C ARG A 410 -21.10 -11.63 -18.40
N TRP A 411 -21.39 -12.40 -17.36
CA TRP A 411 -22.60 -13.20 -17.24
C TRP A 411 -23.71 -12.43 -16.48
N LYS A 412 -24.97 -12.66 -16.85
CA LYS A 412 -26.17 -12.17 -16.16
C LYS A 412 -27.22 -13.28 -16.14
N ALA A 413 -27.88 -13.47 -15.00
CA ALA A 413 -28.96 -14.44 -14.83
C ALA A 413 -30.15 -14.12 -15.73
N LYS A 414 -30.72 -15.15 -16.35
CA LYS A 414 -31.92 -15.02 -17.17
C LYS A 414 -33.18 -15.08 -16.29
N GLY A 415 -34.15 -14.19 -16.54
CA GLY A 415 -35.46 -14.18 -15.86
C GLY A 415 -35.52 -13.47 -14.51
N TYR A 416 -34.51 -12.65 -14.16
CA TYR A 416 -34.52 -11.81 -12.95
C TYR A 416 -34.91 -10.36 -13.28
N ASP A 417 -36.18 -10.02 -13.08
CA ASP A 417 -36.69 -8.66 -13.21
C ASP A 417 -36.78 -7.99 -11.83
N LEU A 418 -35.91 -7.01 -11.58
CA LEU A 418 -36.01 -6.13 -10.42
C LEU A 418 -37.03 -5.02 -10.66
N SER A 419 -37.81 -4.68 -9.64
CA SER A 419 -38.62 -3.46 -9.65
C SER A 419 -37.73 -2.22 -9.84
N PRO A 420 -38.25 -1.13 -10.44
CA PRO A 420 -37.50 0.12 -10.54
C PRO A 420 -37.00 0.66 -9.19
N GLN A 421 -37.79 0.50 -8.12
CA GLN A 421 -37.43 0.96 -6.77
C GLN A 421 -36.27 0.14 -6.17
N ASP A 422 -36.26 -1.18 -6.36
CA ASP A 422 -35.16 -2.04 -5.90
C ASP A 422 -33.86 -1.77 -6.65
N ARG A 423 -33.93 -1.45 -7.95
CA ARG A 423 -32.76 -1.03 -8.75
C ARG A 423 -32.13 0.25 -8.22
N HIS A 424 -32.93 1.26 -7.87
CA HIS A 424 -32.42 2.51 -7.32
C HIS A 424 -31.76 2.31 -5.96
N ARG A 425 -32.37 1.53 -5.06
CA ARG A 425 -31.81 1.20 -3.74
C ARG A 425 -30.47 0.47 -3.86
N LEU A 426 -30.42 -0.60 -4.64
CA LEU A 426 -29.20 -1.40 -4.82
C LEU A 426 -28.09 -0.61 -5.52
N ALA A 427 -28.44 0.27 -6.47
CA ALA A 427 -27.45 1.17 -7.09
C ALA A 427 -26.87 2.16 -6.08
N ALA A 428 -27.70 2.70 -5.16
CA ALA A 428 -27.24 3.58 -4.10
C ALA A 428 -26.34 2.85 -3.09
N GLU A 429 -26.72 1.64 -2.66
CA GLU A 429 -25.90 0.79 -1.77
C GLU A 429 -24.56 0.41 -2.42
N ALA A 430 -24.57 0.04 -3.71
CA ALA A 430 -23.36 -0.28 -4.46
C ALA A 430 -22.45 0.95 -4.66
N ALA A 431 -23.03 2.13 -4.90
CA ALA A 431 -22.30 3.38 -4.97
C ALA A 431 -21.64 3.73 -3.63
N ALA A 432 -22.38 3.62 -2.51
CA ALA A 432 -21.86 3.85 -1.17
C ALA A 432 -20.73 2.86 -0.81
N ALA A 433 -20.91 1.56 -1.10
CA ALA A 433 -19.89 0.54 -0.87
C ALA A 433 -18.64 0.75 -1.74
N THR A 434 -18.80 1.28 -2.95
CA THR A 434 -17.67 1.64 -3.83
C THR A 434 -16.94 2.88 -3.32
N ALA A 435 -17.68 3.89 -2.85
CA ALA A 435 -17.11 5.09 -2.24
C ALA A 435 -16.28 4.75 -0.99
N LYS A 436 -16.82 3.90 -0.10
CA LYS A 436 -16.11 3.42 1.08
C LYS A 436 -14.81 2.69 0.72
N ARG A 437 -14.86 1.73 -0.22
CA ARG A 437 -13.66 1.02 -0.70
C ARG A 437 -12.62 1.96 -1.32
N ARG A 438 -13.06 2.99 -2.05
CA ARG A 438 -12.17 4.01 -2.64
C ARG A 438 -11.51 4.85 -1.55
N ALA A 439 -12.25 5.25 -0.51
CA ALA A 439 -11.72 5.98 0.63
C ALA A 439 -10.68 5.15 1.41
N GLU A 440 -11.00 3.90 1.74
CA GLU A 440 -10.07 2.97 2.42
C GLU A 440 -8.78 2.73 1.61
N THR A 441 -8.91 2.62 0.28
CA THR A 441 -7.74 2.46 -0.61
C THR A 441 -6.90 3.73 -0.66
N LYS A 442 -7.53 4.91 -0.73
CA LYS A 442 -6.83 6.20 -0.67
C LYS A 442 -6.06 6.37 0.64
N ALA A 443 -6.67 6.01 1.78
CA ALA A 443 -6.03 6.05 3.09
C ALA A 443 -4.80 5.12 3.16
N ARG A 444 -4.93 3.87 2.68
CA ARG A 444 -3.80 2.93 2.60
C ARG A 444 -2.66 3.45 1.72
N HIS A 445 -2.97 4.05 0.57
CA HIS A 445 -1.97 4.65 -0.30
C HIS A 445 -1.22 5.80 0.38
N ALA A 446 -1.92 6.65 1.15
CA ALA A 446 -1.30 7.76 1.87
C ALA A 446 -0.34 7.28 2.97
N LEU A 447 -0.75 6.27 3.75
CA LEU A 447 0.11 5.65 4.77
C LEU A 447 1.36 5.01 4.14
N THR A 448 1.20 4.32 3.01
CA THR A 448 2.34 3.75 2.29
C THR A 448 3.27 4.81 1.74
N ALA A 449 2.75 5.92 1.20
CA ALA A 449 3.55 7.04 0.72
C ALA A 449 4.45 7.59 1.84
N GLN A 450 3.90 7.83 3.03
CA GLN A 450 4.67 8.27 4.21
C GLN A 450 5.80 7.29 4.55
N ARG A 451 5.49 5.99 4.63
CA ARG A 451 6.50 4.95 4.89
C ARG A 451 7.60 4.94 3.84
N VAL A 452 7.25 5.07 2.56
CA VAL A 452 8.20 5.07 1.45
C VAL A 452 9.10 6.32 1.50
N MET A 453 8.55 7.49 1.77
CA MET A 453 9.31 8.73 1.91
C MET A 453 10.31 8.64 3.08
N HIS A 454 9.87 8.12 4.24
CA HIS A 454 10.75 7.88 5.38
C HIS A 454 11.82 6.81 5.08
N GLN A 455 11.50 5.78 4.29
CA GLN A 455 12.52 4.83 3.86
C GLN A 455 13.54 5.50 2.93
N ALA A 456 13.08 6.29 1.96
CA ALA A 456 13.93 6.95 0.97
C ALA A 456 14.95 7.90 1.60
N SER A 457 14.61 8.58 2.71
CA SER A 457 15.52 9.49 3.42
C SER A 457 16.73 8.78 4.06
N ARG A 458 16.66 7.45 4.25
CA ARG A 458 17.74 6.63 4.82
C ARG A 458 18.58 5.92 3.76
N LEU A 459 18.16 5.97 2.50
CA LEU A 459 18.88 5.37 1.38
C LEU A 459 19.92 6.34 0.83
N LYS A 460 20.91 5.81 0.12
CA LYS A 460 22.00 6.60 -0.46
C LYS A 460 21.77 6.81 -1.95
N PRO A 461 22.14 7.97 -2.53
CA PRO A 461 22.26 8.09 -3.97
C PRO A 461 23.22 7.03 -4.52
N ILE A 462 22.93 6.52 -5.72
CA ILE A 462 23.83 5.58 -6.39
C ILE A 462 25.03 6.36 -6.95
N SER A 463 26.24 5.92 -6.59
CA SER A 463 27.47 6.53 -7.09
C SER A 463 27.71 6.15 -8.56
N PRO A 464 28.09 7.09 -9.45
CA PRO A 464 28.48 6.78 -10.82
C PRO A 464 29.60 5.73 -10.93
N ASP A 465 30.56 5.75 -10.01
CA ASP A 465 31.71 4.82 -10.02
C ASP A 465 31.36 3.41 -9.51
N LYS A 466 30.19 3.26 -8.87
CA LYS A 466 29.76 2.00 -8.28
C LYS A 466 28.25 1.77 -8.55
N PRO A 467 27.88 1.43 -9.80
CA PRO A 467 26.51 1.08 -10.13
C PRO A 467 26.08 -0.18 -9.38
N THR A 468 24.78 -0.29 -9.13
CA THR A 468 24.18 -1.53 -8.61
C THR A 468 24.25 -2.65 -9.66
N PRO A 469 24.17 -3.93 -9.25
CA PRO A 469 24.15 -5.06 -10.19
C PRO A 469 23.12 -4.92 -11.31
N TYR A 470 21.92 -4.41 -11.00
CA TYR A 470 20.88 -4.17 -12.00
C TYR A 470 21.29 -3.14 -13.06
N LEU A 471 21.82 -1.98 -12.65
CA LEU A 471 22.21 -0.92 -13.58
C LEU A 471 23.38 -1.38 -14.46
N ALA A 472 24.35 -2.08 -13.86
CA ALA A 472 25.46 -2.69 -14.59
C ALA A 472 24.96 -3.72 -15.62
N ALA A 473 24.07 -4.62 -15.23
CA ALA A 473 23.48 -5.63 -16.12
C ALA A 473 22.64 -5.01 -17.26
N LYS A 474 22.03 -3.85 -17.02
CA LYS A 474 21.30 -3.10 -18.05
C LYS A 474 22.18 -2.15 -18.86
N GLY A 475 23.45 -1.98 -18.49
CA GLY A 475 24.39 -1.10 -19.18
C GLY A 475 23.97 0.38 -19.17
N VAL A 476 23.28 0.82 -18.12
CA VAL A 476 22.81 2.19 -17.93
C VAL A 476 23.51 2.85 -16.74
N GLN A 477 23.72 4.16 -16.84
CA GLN A 477 24.36 4.94 -15.80
C GLN A 477 23.39 5.22 -14.64
N PRO A 478 23.90 5.42 -13.41
CA PRO A 478 23.10 5.96 -12.33
C PRO A 478 22.61 7.37 -12.66
N HIS A 479 21.29 7.59 -12.60
CA HIS A 479 20.69 8.92 -12.80
C HIS A 479 20.22 9.51 -11.46
N ARG A 480 20.26 10.85 -11.36
CA ARG A 480 19.76 11.57 -10.17
C ARG A 480 18.34 11.14 -9.85
N GLY A 481 18.11 10.80 -8.58
CA GLY A 481 16.83 10.31 -8.07
C GLY A 481 16.82 8.80 -7.80
N ALA A 482 17.70 8.02 -8.43
CA ALA A 482 17.89 6.61 -8.11
C ALA A 482 18.73 6.44 -6.84
N LEU A 483 18.31 5.51 -5.97
CA LEU A 483 18.89 5.27 -4.65
C LEU A 483 19.35 3.82 -4.51
N THR A 484 20.22 3.55 -3.53
CA THR A 484 20.68 2.22 -3.14
C THR A 484 20.73 2.06 -1.62
N ASP A 485 20.73 0.80 -1.18
CA ASP A 485 21.04 0.43 0.20
C ASP A 485 22.53 0.69 0.53
N ALA A 486 22.90 0.51 1.80
CA ALA A 486 24.28 0.71 2.24
C ALA A 486 25.28 -0.27 1.59
N ALA A 487 24.82 -1.44 1.12
CA ALA A 487 25.66 -2.45 0.48
C ALA A 487 25.92 -2.16 -1.01
N GLY A 488 25.07 -1.37 -1.66
CA GLY A 488 25.16 -1.11 -3.10
C GLY A 488 24.48 -2.18 -3.97
N LEU A 489 23.62 -3.01 -3.39
CA LEU A 489 23.08 -4.20 -4.08
C LEU A 489 21.69 -3.96 -4.67
N THR A 490 20.81 -3.30 -3.91
CA THR A 490 19.42 -3.08 -4.34
C THR A 490 19.26 -1.69 -4.95
N THR A 491 18.66 -1.61 -6.13
CA THR A 491 18.27 -0.32 -6.75
C THR A 491 16.88 0.07 -6.28
N PHE A 492 16.72 1.29 -5.80
CA PHE A 492 15.46 1.86 -5.37
C PHE A 492 15.11 3.07 -6.24
N ILE A 493 13.97 3.03 -6.91
CA ILE A 493 13.49 4.11 -7.79
C ILE A 493 12.20 4.69 -7.20
N PRO A 494 12.25 5.83 -6.50
CA PRO A 494 11.06 6.52 -6.00
C PRO A 494 10.13 6.95 -7.15
N ALA A 495 8.83 6.77 -6.98
CA ALA A 495 7.82 7.19 -7.96
C ALA A 495 6.98 8.32 -7.38
N GLN A 496 7.01 9.47 -8.05
CA GLN A 496 6.32 10.70 -7.67
C GLN A 496 5.13 10.98 -8.58
N ASP A 497 4.15 11.73 -8.09
CA ASP A 497 3.11 12.29 -8.95
C ASP A 497 3.54 13.66 -9.54
N LYS A 498 2.60 14.33 -10.20
CA LYS A 498 2.81 15.66 -10.80
C LYS A 498 3.12 16.77 -9.78
N THR A 499 2.82 16.60 -8.49
CA THR A 499 3.16 17.59 -7.47
C THR A 499 4.54 17.35 -6.88
N GLY A 500 5.18 16.24 -7.24
CA GLY A 500 6.48 15.83 -6.68
C GLY A 500 6.35 14.94 -5.45
N LYS A 501 5.13 14.64 -4.98
CA LYS A 501 4.92 13.75 -3.83
C LYS A 501 5.23 12.31 -4.21
N VAL A 502 6.10 11.66 -3.44
CA VAL A 502 6.46 10.25 -3.64
C VAL A 502 5.38 9.36 -3.05
N TRP A 503 4.73 8.56 -3.90
CA TRP A 503 3.63 7.67 -3.49
C TRP A 503 4.02 6.20 -3.41
N THR A 504 5.07 5.81 -4.14
CA THR A 504 5.59 4.45 -4.14
C THR A 504 7.07 4.44 -4.48
N MET A 505 7.68 3.25 -4.41
CA MET A 505 9.07 3.02 -4.78
C MET A 505 9.17 1.66 -5.46
N GLN A 506 9.90 1.62 -6.57
CA GLN A 506 10.28 0.36 -7.21
C GLN A 506 11.58 -0.14 -6.58
N TYR A 507 11.56 -1.38 -6.13
CA TYR A 507 12.69 -2.12 -5.57
C TYR A 507 13.18 -3.09 -6.63
N ILE A 508 14.46 -3.03 -6.97
CA ILE A 508 15.09 -3.92 -7.95
C ILE A 508 16.26 -4.61 -7.27
N GLY A 509 16.08 -5.90 -7.00
CA GLY A 509 17.11 -6.73 -6.37
C GLY A 509 18.31 -6.96 -7.30
N ASP A 510 19.37 -7.54 -6.74
CA ASP A 510 20.57 -7.96 -7.47
C ASP A 510 20.27 -8.99 -8.58
N ASN A 511 19.27 -9.85 -8.36
CA ASN A 511 18.73 -10.79 -9.34
C ASN A 511 17.83 -10.15 -10.42
N GLY A 512 17.67 -8.83 -10.40
CA GLY A 512 16.85 -8.08 -11.36
C GLY A 512 15.34 -8.15 -11.14
N ILE A 513 14.85 -8.83 -10.09
CA ILE A 513 13.43 -8.88 -9.75
C ILE A 513 12.96 -7.48 -9.32
N LYS A 514 11.97 -6.96 -10.04
CA LYS A 514 11.36 -5.64 -9.81
C LYS A 514 10.07 -5.78 -9.02
N ARG A 515 9.90 -5.01 -7.94
CA ARG A 515 8.68 -4.98 -7.13
C ARG A 515 8.34 -3.55 -6.74
N PHE A 516 7.07 -3.27 -6.47
CA PHE A 516 6.63 -1.99 -5.90
C PHE A 516 6.32 -2.12 -4.42
N ALA A 517 6.28 -1.00 -3.72
CA ALA A 517 5.78 -0.96 -2.35
C ALA A 517 4.34 -1.51 -2.31
N LYS A 518 4.06 -2.46 -1.41
CA LYS A 518 2.71 -3.03 -1.27
C LYS A 518 1.75 -1.97 -0.73
N ASP A 519 0.50 -2.02 -1.19
CA ASP A 519 -0.58 -1.08 -0.82
C ASP A 519 -0.23 0.38 -1.14
N SER A 520 0.49 0.58 -2.25
CA SER A 520 0.91 1.89 -2.73
C SER A 520 0.17 2.30 -4.00
N ARG A 521 0.16 3.61 -4.26
CA ARG A 521 -0.34 4.14 -5.54
C ARG A 521 0.80 4.19 -6.55
N LYS A 522 0.73 3.33 -7.56
CA LYS A 522 1.60 3.39 -8.76
C LYS A 522 0.97 4.22 -9.88
N GLU A 523 -0.34 4.12 -10.04
CA GLU A 523 -1.07 4.77 -11.14
C GLU A 523 -0.91 6.30 -11.13
N GLY A 524 -0.45 6.84 -12.26
CA GLY A 524 -0.14 8.25 -12.45
C GLY A 524 1.15 8.71 -11.77
N CYS A 525 1.90 7.81 -11.13
CA CYS A 525 3.20 8.11 -10.53
C CYS A 525 4.33 7.68 -11.48
N PHE A 526 5.41 8.46 -11.51
CA PHE A 526 6.51 8.32 -12.45
C PHE A 526 7.84 8.70 -11.80
N HIS A 527 8.96 8.36 -12.44
CA HIS A 527 10.28 8.81 -12.01
C HIS A 527 10.91 9.72 -13.06
N VAL A 528 11.48 10.85 -12.64
CA VAL A 528 12.14 11.79 -13.56
C VAL A 528 13.65 11.61 -13.45
N LEU A 529 14.26 11.09 -14.51
CA LEU A 529 15.70 10.90 -14.58
C LEU A 529 16.35 12.27 -14.77
N GLY A 530 17.18 12.69 -13.81
CA GLY A 530 17.74 14.05 -13.76
C GLY A 530 16.94 15.02 -12.88
N GLY A 531 15.76 14.62 -12.41
CA GLY A 531 14.91 15.41 -11.52
C GLY A 531 14.02 16.44 -12.23
N MET A 532 13.10 17.01 -11.46
CA MET A 532 11.97 17.79 -12.00
C MET A 532 12.43 19.09 -12.70
N GLU A 533 13.41 19.79 -12.15
CA GLU A 533 13.96 21.00 -12.76
C GLU A 533 14.63 20.73 -14.12
N ALA A 534 15.35 19.62 -14.26
CA ALA A 534 15.96 19.23 -15.53
C ALA A 534 14.89 18.90 -16.59
N LEU A 535 13.74 18.33 -16.19
CA LEU A 535 12.63 18.07 -17.11
C LEU A 535 11.92 19.35 -17.54
N LYS A 536 11.79 20.35 -16.66
CA LYS A 536 11.28 21.67 -17.03
C LYS A 536 12.14 22.31 -18.12
N GLN A 537 13.45 22.12 -18.07
CA GLN A 537 14.41 22.64 -19.06
C GLN A 537 14.48 21.81 -20.34
N ALA A 538 14.04 20.54 -20.30
CA ALA A 538 14.08 19.67 -21.47
C ALA A 538 13.23 20.24 -22.63
N PRO A 539 13.73 20.22 -23.88
CA PRO A 539 13.02 20.77 -25.03
C PRO A 539 11.82 19.91 -25.45
N VAL A 540 11.84 18.62 -25.10
CA VAL A 540 10.78 17.64 -25.34
C VAL A 540 10.65 16.74 -24.11
N ILE A 541 9.42 16.39 -23.75
CA ILE A 541 9.13 15.41 -22.70
C ILE A 541 9.17 14.02 -23.35
N VAL A 542 10.04 13.13 -22.86
CA VAL A 542 10.12 11.75 -23.35
C VAL A 542 9.80 10.80 -22.19
N VAL A 543 8.75 10.01 -22.37
CA VAL A 543 8.29 9.01 -21.39
C VAL A 543 8.67 7.62 -21.89
N GLY A 544 9.51 6.90 -21.16
CA GLY A 544 9.80 5.49 -21.40
C GLY A 544 8.91 4.58 -20.56
N GLU A 545 8.56 3.42 -21.11
CA GLU A 545 7.80 2.39 -20.39
C GLU A 545 8.53 1.93 -19.13
N GLY A 546 9.77 1.47 -19.22
CA GLY A 546 10.59 1.07 -18.08
C GLY A 546 11.67 2.08 -17.67
N TYR A 547 12.27 1.88 -16.50
CA TYR A 547 13.42 2.70 -16.05
C TYR A 547 14.63 2.60 -16.99
N ALA A 548 14.99 1.39 -17.44
CA ALA A 548 16.15 1.19 -18.32
C ALA A 548 15.95 1.85 -19.69
N THR A 549 14.75 1.74 -20.25
CA THR A 549 14.32 2.45 -21.48
C THR A 549 14.46 3.95 -21.28
N ALA A 550 13.91 4.51 -20.19
CA ALA A 550 14.01 5.94 -19.92
C ALA A 550 15.46 6.41 -19.70
N ALA A 551 16.29 5.63 -19.01
CA ALA A 551 17.71 5.91 -18.78
C ALA A 551 18.51 5.92 -20.09
N THR A 552 18.29 4.93 -20.95
CA THR A 552 18.90 4.86 -22.28
C THR A 552 18.57 6.09 -23.12
N LEU A 553 17.30 6.54 -23.07
CA LEU A 553 16.86 7.73 -23.79
C LEU A 553 17.47 9.01 -23.19
N ALA A 554 17.54 9.15 -21.86
CA ALA A 554 18.18 10.29 -21.20
C ALA A 554 19.67 10.38 -21.56
N GLU A 555 20.39 9.25 -21.55
CA GLU A 555 21.80 9.19 -21.91
C GLU A 555 22.06 9.52 -23.38
N THR A 556 21.10 9.21 -24.26
CA THR A 556 21.20 9.48 -25.70
C THR A 556 20.86 10.94 -26.03
N LEU A 557 19.78 11.45 -25.43
CA LEU A 557 19.26 12.80 -25.68
C LEU A 557 19.98 13.89 -24.87
N LYS A 558 20.70 13.49 -23.81
CA LYS A 558 21.41 14.40 -22.89
C LYS A 558 20.49 15.40 -22.16
N HIS A 559 19.22 15.04 -21.98
CA HIS A 559 18.27 15.78 -21.15
C HIS A 559 17.38 14.82 -20.35
N ALA A 560 16.65 15.35 -19.38
CA ALA A 560 15.79 14.56 -18.52
C ALA A 560 14.68 13.83 -19.31
N THR A 561 14.36 12.62 -18.85
CA THR A 561 13.28 11.78 -19.34
C THR A 561 12.48 11.23 -18.16
N VAL A 562 11.38 10.55 -18.45
CA VAL A 562 10.46 10.03 -17.45
C VAL A 562 10.29 8.53 -17.60
N ALA A 563 10.36 7.78 -16.50
CA ALA A 563 9.97 6.37 -16.46
C ALA A 563 8.54 6.22 -15.94
N ALA A 564 7.69 5.54 -16.72
CA ALA A 564 6.31 5.22 -16.34
C ALA A 564 6.18 3.87 -15.62
N PHE A 565 7.24 3.07 -15.62
CA PHE A 565 7.39 1.73 -15.03
C PHE A 565 6.71 0.54 -15.73
N ASP A 566 5.57 0.76 -16.40
CA ASP A 566 4.88 -0.25 -17.22
C ASP A 566 3.87 0.38 -18.19
N SER A 567 3.53 -0.36 -19.24
CA SER A 567 2.57 0.04 -20.29
C SER A 567 1.21 0.48 -19.75
N GLY A 568 0.71 -0.15 -18.69
CA GLY A 568 -0.56 0.24 -18.05
C GLY A 568 -0.55 1.64 -17.44
N ASN A 569 0.63 2.16 -17.09
CA ASN A 569 0.80 3.45 -16.44
C ASN A 569 1.21 4.58 -17.42
N LEU A 570 1.53 4.26 -18.68
CA LEU A 570 1.92 5.24 -19.70
C LEU A 570 0.89 6.36 -19.89
N GLN A 571 -0.39 6.01 -20.06
CA GLN A 571 -1.45 7.00 -20.30
C GLN A 571 -1.71 7.91 -19.08
N PRO A 572 -1.88 7.40 -17.84
CA PRO A 572 -1.97 8.24 -16.65
C PRO A 572 -0.79 9.21 -16.50
N VAL A 573 0.44 8.74 -16.72
CA VAL A 573 1.65 9.55 -16.61
C VAL A 573 1.71 10.61 -17.73
N ALA A 574 1.42 10.23 -18.97
CA ALA A 574 1.42 11.16 -20.10
C ALA A 574 0.41 12.31 -19.88
N ARG A 575 -0.79 12.00 -19.35
CA ARG A 575 -1.79 13.02 -19.01
C ARG A 575 -1.30 13.95 -17.90
N ALA A 576 -0.72 13.39 -16.83
CA ALA A 576 -0.17 14.18 -15.74
C ALA A 576 0.96 15.14 -16.21
N LEU A 577 1.83 14.67 -17.11
CA LEU A 577 2.90 15.49 -17.68
C LEU A 577 2.39 16.53 -18.68
N ARG A 578 1.36 16.21 -19.47
CA ARG A 578 0.71 17.18 -20.36
C ARG A 578 0.05 18.31 -19.57
N GLU A 579 -0.55 18.02 -18.42
CA GLU A 579 -1.10 19.05 -17.54
C GLU A 579 0.00 19.96 -16.97
N LEU A 580 1.16 19.41 -16.60
CA LEU A 580 2.30 20.20 -16.13
C LEU A 580 2.99 21.00 -17.24
N PHE A 581 3.02 20.45 -18.44
CA PHE A 581 3.71 21.02 -19.61
C PHE A 581 2.77 21.09 -20.82
N PRO A 582 1.76 21.97 -20.82
CA PRO A 582 0.74 22.03 -21.88
C PRO A 582 1.36 22.22 -23.28
N ASP A 583 2.40 23.04 -23.35
CA ASP A 583 2.99 23.48 -24.62
C ASP A 583 4.26 22.72 -25.02
N LYS A 584 4.78 21.80 -24.20
CA LYS A 584 5.97 21.03 -24.57
C LYS A 584 5.60 19.86 -25.49
N PRO A 585 6.41 19.56 -26.53
CA PRO A 585 6.23 18.31 -27.27
C PRO A 585 6.37 17.10 -26.31
N LEU A 586 5.61 16.04 -26.58
CA LEU A 586 5.59 14.84 -25.75
C LEU A 586 5.73 13.59 -26.62
N LEU A 587 6.74 12.79 -26.33
CA LEU A 587 7.00 11.48 -26.94
C LEU A 587 6.79 10.36 -25.93
N VAL A 588 6.16 9.28 -26.37
CA VAL A 588 5.95 8.07 -25.57
C VAL A 588 6.74 6.93 -26.21
N ALA A 589 7.82 6.51 -25.58
CA ALA A 589 8.63 5.37 -25.99
C ALA A 589 8.09 4.09 -25.35
N GLY A 590 7.38 3.30 -26.15
CA GLY A 590 6.86 1.99 -25.73
C GLY A 590 7.73 0.84 -26.21
N ASP A 591 7.50 -0.32 -25.63
CA ASP A 591 8.13 -1.57 -26.04
C ASP A 591 7.39 -2.13 -27.28
N ASP A 592 8.11 -2.73 -28.24
CA ASP A 592 7.54 -3.38 -29.43
C ASP A 592 7.62 -4.90 -29.31
N ASP A 593 6.72 -5.48 -28.50
CA ASP A 593 6.67 -6.90 -28.15
C ASP A 593 6.14 -7.79 -29.29
N ARG A 594 6.82 -7.81 -30.44
CA ARG A 594 6.38 -8.55 -31.64
C ARG A 594 6.21 -10.05 -31.42
N ALA A 595 7.00 -10.65 -30.52
CA ALA A 595 6.82 -12.05 -30.15
C ALA A 595 5.50 -12.28 -29.40
N VAL A 596 5.08 -11.33 -28.54
CA VAL A 596 3.79 -11.38 -27.86
C VAL A 596 2.66 -11.20 -28.85
N LEU A 597 2.80 -10.31 -29.83
CA LEU A 597 1.83 -10.16 -30.92
C LEU A 597 1.59 -11.48 -31.67
N LEU A 598 2.66 -12.20 -32.04
CA LEU A 598 2.54 -13.49 -32.74
C LEU A 598 1.92 -14.59 -31.87
N THR A 599 2.17 -14.58 -30.57
CA THR A 599 1.77 -15.65 -29.65
C THR A 599 0.42 -15.41 -28.97
N GLN A 600 0.04 -14.15 -28.76
CA GLN A 600 -1.17 -13.74 -28.03
C GLN A 600 -2.15 -12.91 -28.88
N GLY A 601 -1.69 -12.31 -29.99
CA GLY A 601 -2.55 -11.58 -30.93
C GLY A 601 -2.68 -10.08 -30.65
N PHE A 602 -1.98 -9.55 -29.64
CA PHE A 602 -1.95 -8.13 -29.30
C PHE A 602 -0.55 -7.73 -28.84
N ASN A 603 -0.23 -6.43 -28.92
CA ASN A 603 1.07 -5.88 -28.50
C ASN A 603 0.84 -4.82 -27.40
N PRO A 604 0.90 -5.20 -26.11
CA PRO A 604 0.59 -4.31 -25.01
C PRO A 604 1.42 -3.03 -24.99
N GLY A 605 2.75 -3.14 -25.11
CA GLY A 605 3.67 -2.00 -25.08
C GLY A 605 3.33 -0.99 -26.17
N ARG A 606 3.19 -1.47 -27.41
CA ARG A 606 2.83 -0.65 -28.57
C ARG A 606 1.46 0.00 -28.45
N GLU A 607 0.42 -0.81 -28.24
CA GLU A 607 -0.96 -0.32 -28.21
C GLU A 607 -1.18 0.69 -27.08
N LYS A 608 -0.57 0.46 -25.90
CA LYS A 608 -0.69 1.39 -24.77
C LYS A 608 0.12 2.67 -24.98
N ALA A 609 1.29 2.59 -25.59
CA ALA A 609 2.07 3.78 -25.93
C ALA A 609 1.37 4.64 -26.98
N GLU A 610 0.81 4.03 -28.02
CA GLU A 610 0.00 4.70 -29.04
C GLU A 610 -1.23 5.37 -28.41
N ALA A 611 -1.98 4.65 -27.55
CA ALA A 611 -3.12 5.20 -26.83
C ALA A 611 -2.73 6.36 -25.89
N ALA A 612 -1.61 6.25 -25.17
CA ALA A 612 -1.10 7.28 -24.29
C ALA A 612 -0.69 8.55 -25.05
N ALA A 613 -0.01 8.40 -26.19
CA ALA A 613 0.38 9.50 -27.05
C ALA A 613 -0.85 10.20 -27.65
N ALA A 614 -1.79 9.44 -28.21
CA ALA A 614 -3.02 9.98 -28.78
C ALA A 614 -3.84 10.76 -27.74
N ALA A 615 -3.93 10.24 -26.51
CA ALA A 615 -4.65 10.85 -25.39
C ALA A 615 -4.17 12.27 -25.00
N VAL A 616 -2.96 12.66 -25.40
CA VAL A 616 -2.33 13.93 -25.02
C VAL A 616 -1.80 14.73 -26.21
N GLY A 617 -2.15 14.34 -27.44
CA GLY A 617 -1.61 14.95 -28.66
C GLY A 617 -0.09 14.85 -28.75
N GLY A 618 0.48 13.75 -28.27
CA GLY A 618 1.91 13.40 -28.41
C GLY A 618 2.16 12.43 -29.56
N LYS A 619 3.37 11.86 -29.62
CA LYS A 619 3.73 10.82 -30.60
C LYS A 619 4.32 9.59 -29.91
N ALA A 620 3.87 8.40 -30.29
CA ALA A 620 4.47 7.16 -29.85
C ALA A 620 5.68 6.82 -30.74
N ILE A 621 6.76 6.34 -30.12
CA ILE A 621 7.98 5.91 -30.80
C ILE A 621 8.38 4.51 -30.34
N PHE A 622 8.96 3.74 -31.26
CA PHE A 622 9.32 2.33 -31.05
C PHE A 622 10.73 2.07 -31.58
N PRO A 623 11.49 1.17 -30.94
CA PRO A 623 12.82 0.82 -31.42
C PRO A 623 12.75 0.10 -32.76
N ILE A 624 13.58 0.53 -33.71
CA ILE A 624 13.80 -0.15 -34.99
C ILE A 624 15.12 -0.90 -34.89
N PHE A 625 15.02 -2.23 -34.96
CA PHE A 625 16.13 -3.17 -34.86
C PHE A 625 16.69 -3.57 -36.23
N ALA A 626 17.84 -4.23 -36.26
CA ALA A 626 18.40 -4.77 -37.50
C ALA A 626 17.49 -5.90 -38.06
N PRO A 627 17.52 -6.14 -39.39
CA PRO A 627 16.80 -7.25 -39.99
C PRO A 627 17.09 -8.59 -39.30
N GLY A 628 16.05 -9.33 -38.91
CA GLY A 628 16.18 -10.63 -38.26
C GLY A 628 16.31 -10.60 -36.73
N GLU A 629 16.38 -9.42 -36.10
CA GLU A 629 16.41 -9.31 -34.63
C GLU A 629 15.01 -9.33 -34.02
N ASN A 630 14.14 -8.39 -34.45
CA ASN A 630 12.75 -8.29 -33.96
C ASN A 630 11.70 -8.76 -34.98
N THR A 631 12.14 -9.30 -36.11
CA THR A 631 11.27 -9.77 -37.21
C THR A 631 11.30 -11.28 -37.30
N TYR A 632 10.12 -11.92 -37.37
CA TYR A 632 10.03 -13.35 -37.57
C TYR A 632 10.50 -13.74 -38.98
N PRO A 633 11.39 -14.75 -39.14
CA PRO A 633 11.89 -15.15 -40.46
C PRO A 633 10.77 -15.64 -41.38
N ALA A 634 10.66 -15.05 -42.58
CA ALA A 634 9.66 -15.44 -43.58
C ALA A 634 9.87 -16.87 -44.13
N THR A 635 11.06 -17.43 -43.94
CA THR A 635 11.41 -18.80 -44.35
C THR A 635 10.86 -19.87 -43.40
N LEU A 636 10.46 -19.49 -42.17
CA LEU A 636 9.90 -20.40 -41.19
C LEU A 636 8.36 -20.44 -41.30
N PRO A 637 7.73 -21.58 -40.96
CA PRO A 637 6.28 -21.64 -40.86
C PRO A 637 5.75 -20.57 -39.90
N PRO A 638 4.65 -19.86 -40.24
CA PRO A 638 4.18 -18.76 -39.44
C PRO A 638 3.72 -19.22 -38.05
N VAL A 639 4.05 -18.43 -37.04
CA VAL A 639 3.47 -18.60 -35.70
C VAL A 639 2.30 -17.64 -35.56
N THR A 640 1.16 -18.19 -35.18
CA THR A 640 -0.06 -17.45 -34.86
C THR A 640 -0.47 -17.76 -33.42
N PRO A 641 -1.39 -16.98 -32.82
CA PRO A 641 -1.88 -17.29 -31.49
C PRO A 641 -2.52 -18.67 -31.41
N ALA A 642 -3.15 -19.13 -32.49
CA ALA A 642 -3.74 -20.47 -32.55
C ALA A 642 -2.67 -21.57 -32.53
N THR A 643 -1.62 -21.45 -33.35
CA THR A 643 -0.55 -22.45 -33.41
C THR A 643 0.27 -22.47 -32.12
N PHE A 644 0.53 -21.30 -31.53
CA PHE A 644 1.24 -21.22 -30.24
C PHE A 644 0.42 -21.82 -29.09
N ARG A 645 -0.91 -21.59 -29.05
CA ARG A 645 -1.81 -22.26 -28.11
C ARG A 645 -1.80 -23.78 -28.28
N SER A 646 -1.81 -24.26 -29.52
CA SER A 646 -1.74 -25.71 -29.80
C SER A 646 -0.44 -26.30 -29.26
N HIS A 647 0.68 -25.64 -29.52
CA HIS A 647 1.99 -26.04 -29.01
C HIS A 647 2.05 -26.09 -27.47
N ALA A 648 1.60 -25.02 -26.79
CA ALA A 648 1.59 -24.99 -25.33
C ALA A 648 0.71 -26.09 -24.71
N ASN A 649 -0.47 -26.35 -25.31
CA ASN A 649 -1.35 -27.44 -24.88
C ASN A 649 -0.75 -28.82 -25.17
N ALA A 650 -0.03 -28.98 -26.28
CA ALA A 650 0.68 -30.22 -26.62
C ALA A 650 1.83 -30.51 -25.64
N GLU A 651 2.65 -29.50 -25.34
CA GLU A 651 3.73 -29.62 -24.36
C GLU A 651 3.20 -30.00 -22.97
N LEU A 652 2.10 -29.38 -22.54
CA LEU A 652 1.46 -29.69 -21.27
C LEU A 652 0.97 -31.14 -21.20
N ARG A 653 0.32 -31.64 -22.28
CA ARG A 653 -0.17 -33.01 -22.38
C ARG A 653 0.98 -34.03 -22.34
N LEU A 654 2.05 -33.77 -23.11
CA LEU A 654 3.23 -34.64 -23.14
C LEU A 654 3.92 -34.73 -21.78
N GLN A 655 4.04 -33.61 -21.06
CA GLN A 655 4.60 -33.58 -19.71
C GLN A 655 3.72 -34.26 -18.65
N GLN A 656 2.39 -34.27 -18.81
CA GLN A 656 1.47 -34.93 -17.88
C GLN A 656 1.51 -36.46 -18.00
N GLY A 657 1.94 -36.99 -19.14
CA GLY A 657 1.97 -38.43 -19.41
C GLY A 657 0.56 -39.04 -19.53
N GLY A 658 0.50 -40.38 -19.66
CA GLY A 658 -0.77 -41.12 -19.74
C GLY A 658 -1.51 -41.04 -21.08
N LEU A 659 -0.86 -40.54 -22.13
CA LEU A 659 -1.39 -40.51 -23.49
C LEU A 659 -1.22 -41.87 -24.17
N SER A 660 -2.18 -42.25 -25.02
CA SER A 660 -1.97 -43.36 -25.95
C SER A 660 -0.89 -43.01 -26.99
N PRO A 661 -0.23 -44.00 -27.62
CA PRO A 661 0.80 -43.73 -28.65
C PRO A 661 0.31 -42.82 -29.79
N THR A 662 -0.97 -42.94 -30.17
CA THR A 662 -1.59 -42.11 -31.21
C THR A 662 -1.77 -40.66 -30.74
N GLU A 663 -2.20 -40.45 -29.50
CA GLU A 663 -2.36 -39.11 -28.92
C GLU A 663 -1.00 -38.45 -28.67
N GLU A 664 0.02 -39.23 -28.30
CA GLU A 664 1.38 -38.74 -28.16
C GLU A 664 1.95 -38.28 -29.51
N ALA A 665 1.77 -39.07 -30.57
CA ALA A 665 2.20 -38.69 -31.92
C ALA A 665 1.50 -37.41 -32.41
N LYS A 666 0.18 -37.29 -32.16
CA LYS A 666 -0.57 -36.07 -32.49
C LYS A 666 -0.08 -34.86 -31.70
N ALA A 667 0.16 -35.00 -30.40
CA ALA A 667 0.70 -33.91 -29.58
C ALA A 667 2.10 -33.49 -30.07
N ARG A 668 2.98 -34.43 -30.42
CA ARG A 668 4.30 -34.11 -30.99
C ARG A 668 4.21 -33.36 -32.33
N ALA A 669 3.23 -33.67 -33.17
CA ALA A 669 3.00 -32.97 -34.44
C ALA A 669 2.50 -31.53 -34.27
N GLU A 670 1.86 -31.21 -33.14
CA GLU A 670 1.37 -29.86 -32.81
C GLU A 670 2.45 -28.96 -32.17
N LEU A 671 3.64 -29.51 -31.86
CA LEU A 671 4.74 -28.71 -31.31
C LEU A 671 5.35 -27.81 -32.37
N LEU A 672 5.68 -26.57 -31.98
CA LEU A 672 6.53 -25.70 -32.80
C LEU A 672 7.92 -26.30 -32.92
N LYS A 673 8.53 -26.11 -34.10
CA LYS A 673 9.88 -26.58 -34.37
C LYS A 673 10.90 -25.77 -33.55
N PRO A 674 12.08 -26.35 -33.22
CA PRO A 674 13.13 -25.65 -32.48
C PRO A 674 13.52 -24.30 -33.10
N GLU A 675 13.57 -24.21 -34.42
CA GLU A 675 13.93 -22.97 -35.14
C GLU A 675 12.86 -21.88 -34.96
N GLN A 676 11.58 -22.26 -34.86
CA GLN A 676 10.48 -21.33 -34.60
C GLN A 676 10.56 -20.79 -33.18
N LEU A 677 10.88 -21.64 -32.20
CA LEU A 677 11.06 -21.25 -30.80
C LEU A 677 12.27 -20.34 -30.64
N GLN A 678 13.40 -20.68 -31.29
CA GLN A 678 14.60 -19.86 -31.29
C GLN A 678 14.34 -18.48 -31.92
N ALA A 679 13.58 -18.41 -33.01
CA ALA A 679 13.18 -17.13 -33.61
C ALA A 679 12.33 -16.29 -32.64
N LEU A 680 11.35 -16.90 -31.97
CA LEU A 680 10.54 -16.21 -30.95
C LEU A 680 11.40 -15.73 -29.77
N ASP A 681 12.35 -16.54 -29.30
CA ASP A 681 13.24 -16.17 -28.20
C ASP A 681 14.21 -15.06 -28.58
N ARG A 682 14.71 -15.04 -29.83
CA ARG A 682 15.49 -13.92 -30.35
C ARG A 682 14.65 -12.64 -30.34
N MET A 683 13.41 -12.69 -30.82
CA MET A 683 12.52 -11.53 -30.83
C MET A 683 12.19 -11.02 -29.41
N LYS A 684 12.01 -11.91 -28.41
CA LYS A 684 11.79 -11.53 -27.00
C LYS A 684 12.98 -10.81 -26.37
N GLN A 685 14.16 -10.87 -26.99
CA GLN A 685 15.35 -10.15 -26.53
C GLN A 685 15.51 -8.76 -27.16
N HIS A 686 14.63 -8.38 -28.10
CA HIS A 686 14.69 -7.16 -28.90
C HIS A 686 13.33 -6.45 -28.89
N THR A 687 12.95 -5.91 -27.73
CA THR A 687 11.63 -5.29 -27.55
C THR A 687 11.71 -3.79 -27.28
N ASP A 688 12.73 -3.32 -26.56
CA ASP A 688 12.81 -1.94 -26.08
C ASP A 688 14.06 -1.17 -26.60
N PHE A 689 14.11 0.14 -26.36
CA PHE A 689 15.28 0.96 -26.75
C PHE A 689 16.56 0.60 -25.99
N ASN A 690 16.46 0.00 -24.79
CA ASN A 690 17.63 -0.45 -24.05
C ASN A 690 18.25 -1.68 -24.74
N ASP A 691 17.43 -2.63 -25.19
CA ASP A 691 17.86 -3.78 -25.98
C ASP A 691 18.46 -3.36 -27.33
N LEU A 692 17.93 -2.30 -27.96
CA LEU A 692 18.54 -1.71 -29.16
C LEU A 692 19.98 -1.21 -28.91
N VAL A 693 20.29 -0.77 -27.69
CA VAL A 693 21.67 -0.38 -27.33
C VAL A 693 22.52 -1.58 -26.95
N GLN A 694 21.98 -2.50 -26.15
CA GLN A 694 22.77 -3.54 -25.48
C GLN A 694 22.91 -4.83 -26.30
N ARG A 695 22.00 -5.09 -27.25
CA ARG A 695 21.88 -6.39 -27.93
C ARG A 695 21.86 -6.30 -29.44
N SER A 696 21.34 -5.21 -30.00
CA SER A 696 21.29 -5.01 -31.44
C SER A 696 22.67 -4.67 -32.02
N GLU A 697 22.92 -5.14 -33.24
CA GLU A 697 24.10 -4.75 -34.03
C GLU A 697 24.12 -3.24 -34.34
N LEU A 698 22.96 -2.57 -34.29
CA LEU A 698 22.86 -1.13 -34.57
C LEU A 698 23.32 -0.25 -33.38
N GLY A 699 23.26 -0.78 -32.16
CA GLY A 699 23.73 -0.15 -30.94
C GLY A 699 23.17 1.26 -30.66
N ARG A 700 23.95 2.02 -29.87
CA ARG A 700 23.56 3.36 -29.36
C ARG A 700 23.33 4.40 -30.47
N ASP A 701 24.05 4.30 -31.57
CA ASP A 701 23.92 5.27 -32.68
C ASP A 701 22.59 5.14 -33.41
N ALA A 702 21.96 3.94 -33.42
CA ALA A 702 20.59 3.81 -33.92
C ALA A 702 19.58 4.54 -33.03
N VAL A 703 19.67 4.41 -31.71
CA VAL A 703 18.79 5.16 -30.79
C VAL A 703 18.97 6.67 -31.02
N ARG A 704 20.21 7.14 -31.16
CA ARG A 704 20.47 8.55 -31.46
C ARG A 704 19.77 8.99 -32.74
N ARG A 705 19.93 8.26 -33.84
CA ARG A 705 19.30 8.62 -35.13
C ARG A 705 17.77 8.60 -35.06
N GLN A 706 17.20 7.53 -34.50
CA GLN A 706 15.75 7.32 -34.43
C GLN A 706 15.08 8.37 -33.52
N VAL A 707 15.58 8.51 -32.29
CA VAL A 707 14.91 9.34 -31.28
C VAL A 707 15.21 10.82 -31.46
N HIS A 708 16.44 11.19 -31.88
CA HIS A 708 16.77 12.60 -32.09
C HIS A 708 16.00 13.20 -33.27
N SER A 709 15.84 12.45 -34.36
CA SER A 709 15.01 12.85 -35.50
C SER A 709 13.57 13.14 -35.06
N GLU A 710 13.00 12.22 -34.28
CA GLU A 710 11.63 12.33 -33.76
C GLU A 710 11.45 13.48 -32.78
N ALA A 711 12.39 13.66 -31.86
CA ALA A 711 12.43 14.79 -30.92
C ALA A 711 12.48 16.13 -31.67
N GLN A 712 13.40 16.27 -32.63
CA GLN A 712 13.51 17.49 -33.42
C GLN A 712 12.24 17.78 -34.23
N GLN A 713 11.63 16.75 -34.84
CA GLN A 713 10.38 16.92 -35.57
C GLN A 713 9.25 17.38 -34.65
N ALA A 714 9.11 16.76 -33.47
CA ALA A 714 8.09 17.14 -32.50
C ALA A 714 8.28 18.59 -32.01
N ILE A 715 9.53 19.01 -31.78
CA ILE A 715 9.88 20.40 -31.42
C ILE A 715 9.46 21.37 -32.53
N ARG A 716 9.87 21.11 -33.79
CA ARG A 716 9.52 21.96 -34.94
C ARG A 716 8.01 22.13 -35.11
N VAL A 717 7.25 21.03 -35.03
CA VAL A 717 5.78 21.07 -35.16
C VAL A 717 5.14 21.90 -34.04
N THR A 718 5.62 21.74 -32.81
CA THR A 718 5.10 22.48 -31.67
C THR A 718 5.44 23.96 -31.76
N GLU A 719 6.68 24.32 -32.13
CA GLU A 719 7.08 25.71 -32.35
C GLU A 719 6.26 26.39 -33.46
N ALA A 720 6.01 25.70 -34.57
CA ALA A 720 5.17 26.22 -35.66
C ALA A 720 3.75 26.52 -35.17
N ARG A 721 3.14 25.59 -34.44
CA ARG A 721 1.81 25.77 -33.84
C ARG A 721 1.75 26.96 -32.87
N VAL A 722 2.76 27.11 -32.02
CA VAL A 722 2.83 28.24 -31.07
C VAL A 722 2.97 29.57 -31.83
N ARG A 723 3.79 29.61 -32.90
CA ARG A 723 3.92 30.81 -33.74
C ARG A 723 2.59 31.20 -34.41
N GLU A 724 1.85 30.24 -34.96
CA GLU A 724 0.51 30.48 -35.54
C GLU A 724 -0.46 31.06 -34.50
N GLN A 725 -0.55 30.46 -33.30
CA GLN A 725 -1.44 30.93 -32.24
C GLN A 725 -1.10 32.36 -31.77
N VAL A 726 0.19 32.71 -31.71
CA VAL A 726 0.62 34.08 -31.37
C VAL A 726 0.25 35.06 -32.48
N GLN A 727 0.39 34.66 -33.75
CA GLN A 727 -0.01 35.47 -34.91
C GLN A 727 -1.52 35.71 -34.94
N GLU A 728 -2.34 34.68 -34.72
CA GLU A 728 -3.80 34.79 -34.66
C GLU A 728 -4.26 35.70 -33.51
N ARG A 729 -3.68 35.55 -32.31
CA ARG A 729 -3.98 36.44 -31.17
C ARG A 729 -3.62 37.90 -31.46
N THR A 730 -2.48 38.11 -32.10
CA THR A 730 -2.01 39.46 -32.48
C THR A 730 -2.93 40.07 -33.54
N GLN A 731 -3.38 39.29 -34.52
CA GLN A 731 -4.33 39.74 -35.53
C GLN A 731 -5.72 40.02 -34.93
N ALA A 732 -6.23 39.18 -34.03
CA ALA A 732 -7.50 39.38 -33.33
C ALA A 732 -7.48 40.65 -32.45
N GLN A 733 -6.37 40.91 -31.74
CA GLN A 733 -6.21 42.16 -30.96
C GLN A 733 -6.19 43.40 -31.86
N ARG A 734 -5.51 43.34 -33.01
CA ARG A 734 -5.51 44.44 -34.00
C ARG A 734 -6.90 44.70 -34.57
N GLN A 735 -7.66 43.64 -34.91
CA GLN A 735 -9.03 43.75 -35.42
C GLN A 735 -10.03 44.27 -34.37
N GLY A 736 -9.85 43.88 -33.09
CA GLY A 736 -10.64 44.40 -31.97
C GLY A 736 -10.40 45.89 -31.70
N GLN A 737 -9.16 46.36 -31.80
CA GLN A 737 -8.83 47.79 -31.66
C GLN A 737 -9.39 48.65 -32.81
N THR A 738 -9.47 48.11 -34.03
CA THR A 738 -10.13 48.81 -35.15
C THR A 738 -11.65 48.88 -35.00
N ARG A 739 -12.32 47.91 -34.36
CA ARG A 739 -13.77 47.95 -34.08
C ARG A 739 -14.14 48.86 -32.90
N GLY A 740 -13.27 48.97 -31.88
CA GLY A 740 -13.50 49.84 -30.72
C GLY A 740 -13.41 51.35 -31.00
N LYS A 741 -12.71 51.77 -32.07
CA LYS A 741 -12.62 53.18 -32.49
C LYS A 741 -13.79 53.66 -33.37
N GLY A 742 -14.73 52.78 -33.74
CA GLY A 742 -15.87 53.12 -34.61
C GLY A 742 -17.15 53.61 -33.91
N ASN A 743 -17.31 53.40 -32.59
CA ASN A 743 -18.57 53.68 -31.87
C ASN A 743 -18.51 54.88 -30.90
N GLY A 744 -17.51 55.75 -31.02
CA GLY A 744 -17.28 56.87 -30.09
C GLY A 744 -17.65 58.27 -30.59
N HIS A 745 -18.44 58.41 -31.67
CA HIS A 745 -18.89 59.71 -32.17
C HIS A 745 -20.40 59.69 -32.44
N GLY A 746 -21.18 59.92 -31.39
CA GLY A 746 -22.62 60.11 -31.52
C GLY A 746 -23.27 60.44 -30.18
N MET A 747 -23.70 61.70 -30.04
CA MET A 747 -24.65 62.23 -29.06
C MET A 747 -24.10 62.69 -27.70
N ARG A 748 -23.71 63.97 -27.67
CA ARG A 748 -24.08 64.90 -26.59
C ARG A 748 -24.71 66.14 -27.23
N ALA A 749 -26.05 66.23 -27.19
CA ALA A 749 -26.84 67.45 -27.27
C ALA A 749 -28.29 67.10 -26.90
N GLY A 750 -28.86 67.79 -25.92
CA GLY A 750 -30.23 67.62 -25.44
C GLY A 750 -30.30 67.59 -23.93
#